data_AF-A0A1S4H7U2-F1
#
_entry.id   AF-A0A1S4H7U2-F1
#
_cell.length_a   1.000
_cell.length_b   1.000
_cell.length_c   1.000
_cell.angle_alpha   90.00
_cell.angle_beta   90.00
_cell.angle_gamma   90.00
#
_symmetry.space_group_name_H-M   'P 1'
#
loop_
_entity.id
_entity.type
_entity.pdbx_description
1 polymer ?
#
loop_
_entity_poly.entity_id
_entity_poly.type
_entity_poly.pdbx_seq_one_letter_code
_entity_poly.pdbx_strand_id
1 'polypeptide(L)'
;MMETVREIAAWTPEYLIANEPACLERLSADEALWSTIPLLNCTELAHLPDGCLVRFRGMLQDMQDPECYLERYAVRSKSDGTVVRQQNGKYRDLLVFNAASETVDTGCTGDGSTFGERRSLFVVTVPGQNPWAAGYEKEQEAAGVRPTGWKHGEQMPSATAKRSHEDDTEMEVDGTTTTTTVPGECNGNKKRTANGGDGTALAASSNGTAVLSADYLLNSPIANRPGKACLVKLYSNYDDWALNTVLEVAGFLSVDPALDGSGDSTGLDEFVDDVSEHQATHPPPSLIPRLHAVSVRKLPHTNPLLLRGPPSSDACLDALAETTYKDLHNLLTQCLFGDGVAADYLLCHLVSSVYIRDEVECRGQFCLNLSNIPAEVLPGYTRSLYELLELLLPASHYLPMTLDNMNTLQFAPKKDYKTNKLTSGILQLAPHTHLVLDETRLEAGKLESAGVEAVKHVAHLIKAQRLKYDFQFYQLDFNTDVPVLVLSEGKSMLPSNCYLPIVPDLDAIKLIDETIKAGRHYVAPKLDGMRRFLTGARVRPFDMKTLDPTVVQDDFVRMRTENSAVTMDDLHALFVLARLLGLSRGRTALHRDDWERAKSNCYLPIVPDLDAIKLIDETIKAGRHYVAPKLDGMRRFLTGARVRPFDMKTLDPTVVQDDFVRMRTENSAVTMDDLHGLFVLARLLGLSRGRTALHRDDWERAKVLEGERRNRMELFSKRKSEP
;
A
#
# COMPACT_ATOMS: atom_id res chain seq x y z
N MET A 1 -8.57 -21.52 29.89
CA MET A 1 -8.62 -20.10 29.49
C MET A 1 -8.61 -19.15 30.70
N MET A 2 -9.53 -19.25 31.67
CA MET A 2 -9.44 -18.41 32.89
C MET A 2 -8.25 -18.73 33.80
N GLU A 3 -7.89 -20.00 33.98
CA GLU A 3 -6.70 -20.40 34.76
C GLU A 3 -5.39 -19.96 34.08
N THR A 4 -5.28 -20.12 32.76
CA THR A 4 -4.12 -19.67 31.97
C THR A 4 -3.96 -18.14 31.99
N VAL A 5 -5.06 -17.36 31.96
CA VAL A 5 -5.01 -15.89 32.07
C VAL A 5 -4.54 -15.45 33.46
N ARG A 6 -4.97 -16.13 34.53
CA ARG A 6 -4.50 -15.86 35.90
C ARG A 6 -3.02 -16.24 36.09
N GLU A 7 -2.58 -17.31 35.43
CA GLU A 7 -1.19 -17.75 35.46
C GLU A 7 -0.25 -16.72 34.79
N ILE A 8 -0.58 -16.24 33.59
CA ILE A 8 0.21 -15.22 32.88
C ILE A 8 0.26 -13.89 33.64
N ALA A 9 -0.88 -13.46 34.22
CA ALA A 9 -0.94 -12.24 35.02
C ALA A 9 -0.04 -12.28 36.27
N ALA A 10 0.39 -13.47 36.69
CA ALA A 10 1.31 -13.66 37.82
C ALA A 10 2.78 -13.78 37.39
N TRP A 11 3.09 -13.77 36.09
CA TRP A 11 4.48 -13.81 35.62
C TRP A 11 5.16 -12.50 35.95
N THR A 12 6.28 -12.59 36.68
CA THR A 12 7.20 -11.48 36.93
C THR A 12 8.54 -11.75 36.24
N PRO A 13 9.39 -10.72 36.05
CA PRO A 13 10.76 -10.92 35.57
C PRO A 13 11.52 -11.99 36.34
N GLU A 14 11.39 -12.05 37.67
CA GLU A 14 12.05 -13.06 38.51
C GLU A 14 11.55 -14.47 38.23
N TYR A 15 10.23 -14.63 38.07
CA TYR A 15 9.63 -15.93 37.73
C TYR A 15 10.09 -16.42 36.36
N LEU A 16 10.15 -15.51 35.38
CA LEU A 16 10.62 -15.83 34.04
C LEU A 16 12.08 -16.26 34.06
N ILE A 17 12.96 -15.51 34.73
CA ILE A 17 14.39 -15.83 34.81
C ILE A 17 14.62 -17.19 35.50
N ALA A 18 13.82 -17.53 36.51
CA ALA A 18 13.92 -18.83 37.19
C ALA A 18 13.41 -20.02 36.33
N ASN A 19 12.52 -19.78 35.36
CA ASN A 19 11.84 -20.81 34.57
C ASN A 19 11.97 -20.58 33.06
N GLU A 20 13.02 -19.89 32.62
CA GLU A 20 13.19 -19.34 31.28
C GLU A 20 12.91 -20.36 30.15
N PRO A 21 13.49 -21.56 30.12
CA PRO A 21 13.27 -22.50 29.02
C PRO A 21 11.81 -22.96 28.91
N ALA A 22 11.15 -23.22 30.05
CA ALA A 22 9.76 -23.68 30.06
C ALA A 22 8.79 -22.56 29.63
N CYS A 23 9.06 -21.32 30.05
CA CYS A 23 8.25 -20.17 29.66
C CYS A 23 8.40 -19.85 28.16
N LEU A 24 9.62 -19.89 27.63
CA LEU A 24 9.88 -19.68 26.19
C LEU A 24 9.25 -20.79 25.33
N GLU A 25 9.34 -22.05 25.76
CA GLU A 25 8.68 -23.16 25.08
C GLU A 25 7.16 -22.98 25.05
N ARG A 26 6.54 -22.61 26.18
CA ARG A 26 5.10 -22.32 26.23
C ARG A 26 4.70 -21.13 25.35
N LEU A 27 5.47 -20.05 25.35
CA LEU A 27 5.22 -18.87 24.51
C LEU A 27 5.37 -19.16 23.02
N SER A 28 6.16 -20.16 22.63
CA SER A 28 6.36 -20.55 21.22
C SER A 28 5.38 -21.62 20.75
N ALA A 29 4.97 -22.55 21.61
CA ALA A 29 4.11 -23.67 21.24
C ALA A 29 2.60 -23.39 21.36
N ASP A 30 2.17 -22.53 22.29
CA ASP A 30 0.75 -22.30 22.59
C ASP A 30 0.23 -20.96 22.02
N GLU A 31 -0.40 -21.01 20.85
CA GLU A 31 -1.05 -19.85 20.22
C GLU A 31 -2.24 -19.31 21.02
N ALA A 32 -2.93 -20.16 21.78
CA ALA A 32 -4.04 -19.74 22.63
C ALA A 32 -3.52 -18.94 23.83
N LEU A 33 -2.37 -19.35 24.39
CA LEU A 33 -1.65 -18.61 25.42
C LEU A 33 -1.19 -17.24 24.88
N TRP A 34 -0.52 -17.21 23.72
CA TRP A 34 -0.06 -15.96 23.09
C TRP A 34 -1.19 -14.95 22.91
N SER A 35 -2.33 -15.45 22.42
CA SER A 35 -3.55 -14.65 22.22
C SER A 35 -4.13 -14.07 23.51
N THR A 36 -3.89 -14.69 24.67
CA THR A 36 -4.41 -14.21 25.96
C THR A 36 -3.61 -13.06 26.56
N ILE A 37 -2.39 -12.81 26.07
CA ILE A 37 -1.55 -11.69 26.51
C ILE A 37 -2.17 -10.36 26.01
N PRO A 38 -2.33 -9.34 26.88
CA PRO A 38 -2.94 -8.06 26.51
C PRO A 38 -2.18 -7.32 25.40
N LEU A 39 -2.88 -6.86 24.36
CA LEU A 39 -2.28 -6.08 23.28
C LEU A 39 -2.21 -4.59 23.63
N LEU A 40 -0.99 -4.07 23.73
CA LEU A 40 -0.70 -2.67 24.03
C LEU A 40 -1.19 -1.72 22.92
N ASN A 41 -1.29 -2.17 21.68
CA ASN A 41 -1.86 -1.39 20.57
C ASN A 41 -3.28 -0.88 20.90
N CYS A 42 -4.10 -1.72 21.52
CA CYS A 42 -5.52 -1.42 21.78
C CYS A 42 -5.81 -1.06 23.25
N THR A 43 -4.86 -1.31 24.16
CA THR A 43 -5.05 -1.08 25.60
C THR A 43 -4.49 0.28 26.01
N GLU A 44 -5.20 0.99 26.88
CA GLU A 44 -4.72 2.24 27.47
C GLU A 44 -3.69 1.96 28.56
N LEU A 45 -2.60 2.72 28.57
CA LEU A 45 -1.50 2.57 29.53
C LEU A 45 -1.96 2.69 30.99
N ALA A 46 -2.95 3.55 31.27
CA ALA A 46 -3.49 3.74 32.61
C ALA A 46 -4.07 2.46 33.24
N HIS A 47 -4.47 1.49 32.41
CA HIS A 47 -5.00 0.23 32.90
C HIS A 47 -3.91 -0.82 33.16
N LEU A 48 -2.69 -0.63 32.67
CA LEU A 48 -1.61 -1.61 32.71
C LEU A 48 -0.60 -1.26 33.81
N PRO A 49 -0.38 -2.12 34.82
CA PRO A 49 0.62 -1.87 35.85
C PRO A 49 2.05 -2.05 35.30
N ASP A 50 3.00 -1.36 35.92
CA ASP A 50 4.42 -1.55 35.62
C ASP A 50 4.85 -3.01 35.88
N GLY A 51 5.71 -3.54 35.01
CA GLY A 51 6.22 -4.91 35.10
C GLY A 51 5.24 -6.00 34.65
N CYS A 52 4.09 -5.66 34.07
CA CYS A 52 3.16 -6.67 33.53
C CYS A 52 3.58 -7.17 32.15
N LEU A 53 3.24 -8.43 31.84
CA LEU A 53 3.48 -9.02 30.53
C LEU A 53 2.42 -8.53 29.53
N VAL A 54 2.87 -7.90 28.44
CA VAL A 54 2.02 -7.38 27.36
C VAL A 54 2.60 -7.75 26.00
N ARG A 55 1.76 -7.67 24.97
CA ARG A 55 2.19 -7.81 23.58
C ARG A 55 2.07 -6.50 22.82
N PHE A 56 3.00 -6.24 21.91
CA PHE A 56 2.96 -5.10 21.01
C PHE A 56 3.22 -5.57 19.57
N ARG A 57 2.41 -5.06 18.64
CA ARG A 57 2.49 -5.40 17.22
C ARG A 57 2.86 -4.16 16.42
N GLY A 58 3.91 -4.22 15.63
CA GLY A 58 4.34 -3.05 14.90
C GLY A 58 5.43 -3.32 13.88
N MET A 59 5.86 -2.25 13.23
CA MET A 59 6.96 -2.22 12.29
C MET A 59 8.20 -1.63 12.96
N LEU A 60 9.35 -2.28 12.78
CA LEU A 60 10.65 -1.76 13.19
C LEU A 60 11.05 -0.57 12.31
N GLN A 61 11.18 0.61 12.92
CA GLN A 61 11.42 1.86 12.20
C GLN A 61 12.85 2.40 12.40
N ASP A 62 13.40 2.23 13.60
CA ASP A 62 14.76 2.65 13.93
C ASP A 62 15.42 1.65 14.91
N MET A 63 16.74 1.54 14.87
CA MET A 63 17.53 0.71 15.78
C MET A 63 18.55 1.62 16.48
N GLN A 64 18.37 1.80 17.77
CA GLN A 64 19.26 2.64 18.58
C GLN A 64 20.57 1.90 18.90
N ASP A 65 21.52 2.67 19.43
CA ASP A 65 22.83 2.18 19.85
C ASP A 65 22.70 1.17 21.01
N PRO A 66 23.69 0.26 21.18
CA PRO A 66 23.69 -0.66 22.29
C PRO A 66 23.77 0.02 23.64
N GLU A 67 23.01 -0.50 24.61
CA GLU A 67 22.96 -0.05 25.98
C GLU A 67 23.61 -1.08 26.91
N CYS A 68 24.56 -0.62 27.74
CA CYS A 68 25.08 -1.42 28.85
C CYS A 68 24.12 -1.35 30.04
N TYR A 69 23.84 -2.49 30.66
CA TYR A 69 23.03 -2.58 31.88
C TYR A 69 23.68 -3.50 32.92
N LEU A 70 23.31 -3.36 34.18
CA LEU A 70 23.75 -4.27 35.24
C LEU A 70 22.93 -5.57 35.17
N GLU A 71 23.50 -6.61 34.58
CA GLU A 71 22.84 -7.91 34.45
C GLU A 71 22.70 -8.60 35.80
N ARG A 72 23.77 -8.61 36.61
CA ARG A 72 23.74 -9.10 37.99
C ARG A 72 24.41 -8.06 38.86
N TYR A 73 23.83 -7.79 40.03
CA TYR A 73 24.40 -6.85 40.98
C TYR A 73 24.14 -7.26 42.42
N ALA A 74 25.11 -6.95 43.28
CA ALA A 74 25.00 -7.15 44.72
C ALA A 74 24.31 -5.94 45.36
N VAL A 75 23.17 -6.17 46.01
CA VAL A 75 22.51 -5.17 46.86
C VAL A 75 23.14 -5.25 48.24
N ARG A 76 23.68 -4.12 48.73
CA ARG A 76 24.38 -4.02 50.03
C ARG A 76 23.57 -3.21 51.03
N SER A 77 23.66 -3.54 52.31
CA SER A 77 23.06 -2.72 53.36
C SER A 77 23.87 -1.46 53.58
N LYS A 78 23.20 -0.31 53.74
CA LYS A 78 23.84 0.96 54.12
C LYS A 78 24.42 0.94 55.54
N SER A 79 23.90 0.08 56.42
CA SER A 79 24.36 -0.02 57.81
C SER A 79 25.72 -0.68 57.94
N ASP A 80 25.94 -1.79 57.21
CA ASP A 80 27.06 -2.70 57.47
C ASP A 80 27.89 -3.03 56.22
N GLY A 81 27.50 -2.53 55.04
CA GLY A 81 28.18 -2.79 53.76
C GLY A 81 28.13 -4.24 53.26
N THR A 82 27.47 -5.11 54.02
CA THR A 82 27.29 -6.54 53.72
C THR A 82 26.35 -6.73 52.53
N VAL A 83 26.61 -7.76 51.72
CA VAL A 83 25.73 -8.13 50.61
C VAL A 83 24.47 -8.76 51.17
N VAL A 84 23.33 -8.11 50.97
CA VAL A 84 22.01 -8.55 51.42
C VAL A 84 21.44 -9.58 50.44
N ARG A 85 21.53 -9.30 49.14
CA ARG A 85 21.08 -10.21 48.08
C ARG A 85 21.80 -9.95 46.75
N GLN A 86 21.81 -10.98 45.91
CA GLN A 86 22.19 -10.91 44.50
C GLN A 86 20.91 -10.74 43.69
N GLN A 87 20.85 -9.70 42.86
CA GLN A 87 19.68 -9.36 42.05
C GLN A 87 20.03 -9.41 40.55
N ASN A 88 19.04 -9.76 39.73
CA ASN A 88 19.17 -9.74 38.27
C ASN A 88 18.46 -8.50 37.71
N GLY A 89 19.12 -7.77 36.81
CA GLY A 89 18.60 -6.57 36.15
C GLY A 89 17.96 -6.81 34.79
N LYS A 90 17.85 -8.06 34.32
CA LYS A 90 17.14 -8.41 33.08
C LYS A 90 15.66 -8.04 33.18
N TYR A 91 15.13 -7.64 32.03
CA TYR A 91 13.76 -7.21 31.79
C TYR A 91 13.26 -6.02 32.61
N ARG A 92 14.18 -5.13 33.03
CA ARG A 92 13.86 -3.91 33.78
C ARG A 92 14.74 -2.74 33.37
N ASP A 93 14.26 -1.53 33.60
CA ASP A 93 15.05 -0.30 33.45
C ASP A 93 15.59 0.22 34.79
N LEU A 94 14.84 0.02 35.88
CA LEU A 94 15.22 0.45 37.22
C LEU A 94 15.76 -0.70 38.06
N LEU A 95 16.82 -0.40 38.82
CA LEU A 95 17.39 -1.33 39.78
C LEU A 95 16.46 -1.51 40.98
N VAL A 96 16.23 -2.76 41.36
CA VAL A 96 15.38 -3.14 42.50
C VAL A 96 16.20 -3.14 43.79
N PHE A 97 16.08 -2.06 44.56
CA PHE A 97 16.62 -1.97 45.93
C PHE A 97 15.83 -0.95 46.75
N ASN A 98 15.85 -1.09 48.07
CA ASN A 98 15.26 -0.11 48.96
C ASN A 98 16.24 1.07 49.12
N ALA A 99 15.99 2.16 48.39
CA ALA A 99 16.85 3.34 48.40
C ALA A 99 17.07 3.94 49.82
N ALA A 100 16.19 3.68 50.79
CA ALA A 100 16.36 4.15 52.16
C ALA A 100 17.41 3.36 52.95
N SER A 101 17.47 2.04 52.78
CA SER A 101 18.31 1.14 53.60
C SER A 101 19.43 0.42 52.84
N GLU A 102 19.37 0.40 51.52
CA GLU A 102 20.25 -0.39 50.65
C GLU A 102 20.99 0.49 49.64
N THR A 103 22.14 0.03 49.16
CA THR A 103 22.93 0.60 48.06
C THR A 103 23.33 -0.47 47.06
N VAL A 104 23.57 -0.04 45.83
CA VAL A 104 24.14 -0.88 44.77
C VAL A 104 25.49 -0.28 44.38
N ASP A 105 26.51 -1.13 44.28
CA ASP A 105 27.80 -0.72 43.76
C ASP A 105 27.74 -0.76 42.22
N THR A 106 27.79 0.43 41.62
CA THR A 106 27.78 0.62 40.17
C THR A 106 29.19 0.61 39.55
N GLY A 107 30.24 0.43 40.37
CA GLY A 107 31.63 0.38 39.91
C GLY A 107 32.04 -0.97 39.31
N CYS A 108 33.00 -0.94 38.38
CA CYS A 108 33.55 -2.15 37.72
C CYS A 108 34.51 -2.98 38.60
N THR A 109 34.71 -2.62 39.87
CA THR A 109 35.77 -3.15 40.74
C THR A 109 35.29 -4.10 41.85
N GLY A 110 33.99 -4.37 41.95
CA GLY A 110 33.42 -5.25 42.98
C GLY A 110 33.21 -6.70 42.54
N ASP A 111 33.66 -7.67 43.36
CA ASP A 111 33.38 -9.12 43.24
C ASP A 111 31.87 -9.41 43.39
N GLY A 112 31.09 -9.19 42.32
CA GLY A 112 29.67 -9.56 42.31
C GLY A 112 28.75 -8.82 41.34
N SER A 113 29.23 -7.85 40.56
CA SER A 113 28.44 -7.17 39.53
C SER A 113 28.91 -7.53 38.13
N THR A 114 27.99 -7.97 37.26
CA THR A 114 28.26 -8.25 35.85
C THR A 114 27.44 -7.33 34.97
N PHE A 115 28.08 -6.77 33.94
CA PHE A 115 27.41 -5.97 32.93
C PHE A 115 26.94 -6.85 31.78
N GLY A 116 25.74 -6.58 31.29
CA GLY A 116 25.23 -7.12 30.04
C GLY A 116 25.01 -6.01 29.03
N GLU A 117 24.85 -6.40 27.77
CA GLU A 117 24.50 -5.51 26.67
C GLU A 117 23.06 -5.81 26.23
N ARG A 118 22.31 -4.76 25.88
CA ARG A 118 20.97 -4.88 25.30
C ARG A 118 20.80 -3.85 24.19
N ARG A 119 19.90 -4.09 23.25
CA ARG A 119 19.64 -3.18 22.13
C ARG A 119 18.22 -2.67 22.13
N SER A 120 18.03 -1.40 21.81
CA SER A 120 16.73 -0.75 21.76
C SER A 120 16.22 -0.63 20.33
N LEU A 121 15.04 -1.19 20.10
CA LEU A 121 14.32 -1.14 18.83
C LEU A 121 13.16 -0.16 18.94
N PHE A 122 13.11 0.83 18.04
CA PHE A 122 11.98 1.75 17.95
C PHE A 122 10.92 1.14 17.04
N VAL A 123 9.81 0.70 17.63
CA VAL A 123 8.73 -0.01 16.93
C VAL A 123 7.47 0.86 16.96
N VAL A 124 6.88 1.09 15.80
CA VAL A 124 5.60 1.82 15.68
C VAL A 124 4.49 0.88 15.25
N THR A 125 3.26 1.19 15.64
CA THR A 125 2.09 0.47 15.08
C THR A 125 2.12 0.53 13.55
N VAL A 126 1.64 -0.53 12.90
CA VAL A 126 1.68 -0.71 11.45
C VAL A 126 1.31 0.56 10.69
N PRO A 127 2.26 1.22 10.00
CA PRO A 127 1.95 2.43 9.24
C PRO A 127 0.93 2.15 8.13
N GLY A 128 -0.10 2.98 8.07
CA GLY A 128 -1.19 2.85 7.09
C GLY A 128 -2.23 1.80 7.47
N GLN A 129 -2.29 1.32 8.71
CA GLN A 129 -3.34 0.39 9.16
C GLN A 129 -4.73 0.99 8.94
N ASN A 130 -5.63 0.21 8.33
CA ASN A 130 -6.97 0.65 8.01
C ASN A 130 -7.92 0.58 9.22
N PRO A 131 -8.95 1.44 9.30
CA PRO A 131 -9.80 1.57 10.49
C PRO A 131 -10.49 0.27 10.92
N TRP A 132 -10.92 -0.57 9.97
CA TRP A 132 -11.56 -1.84 10.32
C TRP A 132 -10.59 -2.82 10.99
N ALA A 133 -9.31 -2.81 10.59
CA ALA A 133 -8.30 -3.71 11.17
C ALA A 133 -8.00 -3.31 12.61
N ALA A 134 -7.81 -2.01 12.86
CA ALA A 134 -7.66 -1.46 14.20
C ALA A 134 -8.92 -1.68 15.07
N GLY A 135 -10.11 -1.49 14.49
CA GLY A 135 -11.39 -1.74 15.15
C GLY A 135 -11.57 -3.20 15.54
N TYR A 136 -11.27 -4.14 14.63
CA TYR A 136 -11.32 -5.57 14.90
C TYR A 136 -10.35 -5.99 16.01
N GLU A 137 -9.11 -5.48 16.01
CA GLU A 137 -8.17 -5.75 17.09
C GLU A 137 -8.70 -5.25 18.44
N LYS A 138 -9.31 -4.06 18.47
CA LYS A 138 -9.91 -3.50 19.70
C LYS A 138 -11.12 -4.31 20.19
N GLU A 139 -11.98 -4.76 19.29
CA GLU A 139 -13.13 -5.62 19.62
C GLU A 139 -12.69 -6.97 20.17
N GLN A 140 -11.66 -7.58 19.58
CA GLN A 140 -11.09 -8.85 20.04
C GLN A 140 -10.46 -8.72 21.43
N GLU A 141 -9.74 -7.63 21.70
CA GLU A 141 -9.19 -7.37 23.03
C GLU A 141 -10.27 -7.06 24.06
N ALA A 142 -11.37 -6.41 23.67
CA ALA A 142 -12.52 -6.20 24.55
C ALA A 142 -13.28 -7.50 24.85
N ALA A 143 -13.34 -8.43 23.88
CA ALA A 143 -13.95 -9.74 24.04
C ALA A 143 -13.07 -10.75 24.82
N GLY A 144 -11.76 -10.49 24.91
CA GLY A 144 -10.84 -11.25 25.75
C GLY A 144 -11.18 -11.11 27.24
N VAL A 145 -11.07 -12.22 27.99
CA VAL A 145 -11.29 -12.20 29.45
C VAL A 145 -10.21 -11.35 30.11
N ARG A 146 -10.59 -10.16 30.61
CA ARG A 146 -9.69 -9.33 31.43
C ARG A 146 -9.37 -10.05 32.74
N PRO A 147 -8.09 -10.14 33.16
CA PRO A 147 -7.77 -10.59 34.50
C PRO A 147 -8.31 -9.57 35.52
N THR A 148 -9.40 -9.89 36.21
CA THR A 148 -9.95 -9.09 37.33
C THR A 148 -9.11 -9.24 38.62
N GLY A 149 -7.80 -9.44 38.50
CA GLY A 149 -6.93 -9.93 39.57
C GLY A 149 -5.68 -9.10 39.85
N TRP A 150 -5.50 -7.94 39.21
CA TRP A 150 -4.39 -7.05 39.52
C TRP A 150 -4.64 -6.38 40.86
N LYS A 151 -4.16 -7.02 41.94
CA LYS A 151 -4.06 -6.38 43.24
C LYS A 151 -3.09 -5.21 43.08
N HIS A 152 -3.54 -3.99 43.37
CA HIS A 152 -2.64 -2.88 43.63
C HIS A 152 -1.65 -3.33 44.69
N GLY A 153 -0.39 -3.53 44.29
CA GLY A 153 0.71 -3.73 45.21
C GLY A 153 0.80 -2.52 46.13
N GLU A 154 0.94 -2.79 47.42
CA GLU A 154 1.08 -1.81 48.50
C GLU A 154 2.12 -0.75 48.12
N GLN A 155 1.66 0.45 47.79
CA GLN A 155 2.51 1.63 47.72
C GLN A 155 2.96 1.98 49.13
N MET A 156 4.27 1.85 49.38
CA MET A 156 4.89 2.54 50.50
C MET A 156 4.79 4.06 50.27
N PRO A 157 4.44 4.85 51.29
CA PRO A 157 4.07 6.25 51.12
C PRO A 157 5.30 7.12 50.79
N SER A 158 5.27 7.76 49.62
CA SER A 158 6.14 8.90 49.32
C SER A 158 5.59 10.14 50.05
N ALA A 159 6.42 10.72 50.92
CA ALA A 159 6.11 11.92 51.66
C ALA A 159 6.15 13.14 50.73
N THR A 160 4.99 13.69 50.39
CA THR A 160 4.73 15.14 50.22
C THR A 160 3.24 15.38 49.97
N ALA A 161 2.42 15.11 50.99
CA ALA A 161 1.02 15.50 51.00
C ALA A 161 0.90 17.02 51.20
N LYS A 162 0.46 17.74 50.16
CA LYS A 162 -0.14 19.08 50.31
C LYS A 162 -1.50 18.90 51.00
N ARG A 163 -1.65 19.55 52.15
CA ARG A 163 -2.78 19.46 53.07
C ARG A 163 -4.08 19.92 52.40
N SER A 164 -5.13 19.12 52.49
CA SER A 164 -6.53 19.54 52.38
C SER A 164 -6.98 20.08 53.74
N HIS A 165 -7.63 21.25 53.75
CA HIS A 165 -8.30 21.81 54.92
C HIS A 165 -9.75 22.08 54.53
N GLU A 166 -10.66 21.31 55.11
CA GLU A 166 -12.08 21.62 55.20
C GLU A 166 -12.30 22.27 56.57
N ASP A 167 -13.06 23.36 56.64
CA ASP A 167 -13.77 23.73 57.85
C ASP A 167 -15.10 24.40 57.43
N ASP A 168 -16.17 23.82 57.95
CA ASP A 168 -17.56 24.22 57.81
C ASP A 168 -17.82 25.62 58.37
N THR A 169 -18.67 26.39 57.70
CA THR A 169 -19.62 27.27 58.39
C THR A 169 -20.94 27.33 57.62
N GLU A 170 -21.99 26.87 58.27
CA GLU A 170 -23.40 26.94 57.87
C GLU A 170 -23.90 28.40 57.80
N MET A 171 -24.75 28.71 56.82
CA MET A 171 -25.88 29.65 56.96
C MET A 171 -26.89 29.39 55.82
N GLU A 172 -28.09 28.93 56.16
CA GLU A 172 -29.26 28.89 55.27
C GLU A 172 -29.93 30.27 55.17
N VAL A 173 -30.46 30.63 53.98
CA VAL A 173 -31.74 31.38 53.84
C VAL A 173 -32.42 31.05 52.50
N ASP A 174 -33.72 30.76 52.60
CA ASP A 174 -34.76 30.44 51.62
C ASP A 174 -35.02 31.44 50.47
N GLY A 175 -35.48 30.90 49.32
CA GLY A 175 -36.82 31.20 48.78
C GLY A 175 -37.05 32.31 47.72
N THR A 176 -37.59 31.87 46.58
CA THR A 176 -38.73 32.46 45.79
C THR A 176 -38.49 33.47 44.65
N THR A 177 -38.67 32.96 43.42
CA THR A 177 -39.47 33.41 42.25
C THR A 177 -39.71 34.90 41.90
N THR A 178 -39.73 35.14 40.57
CA THR A 178 -40.45 36.14 39.73
C THR A 178 -39.70 37.35 39.12
N THR A 179 -39.49 37.27 37.79
CA THR A 179 -39.88 38.21 36.68
C THR A 179 -39.92 39.73 36.98
N THR A 180 -39.42 40.68 36.16
CA THR A 180 -39.56 40.85 34.69
C THR A 180 -38.85 42.14 34.24
N THR A 181 -38.28 42.16 33.00
CA THR A 181 -38.15 43.28 32.00
C THR A 181 -37.40 44.58 32.39
N VAL A 182 -36.58 45.23 31.54
CA VAL A 182 -36.84 45.80 30.19
C VAL A 182 -35.48 46.09 29.44
N PRO A 183 -35.41 46.65 28.20
CA PRO A 183 -34.61 46.08 27.10
C PRO A 183 -33.54 47.03 26.51
N GLY A 184 -32.69 46.53 25.60
CA GLY A 184 -31.91 47.39 24.69
C GLY A 184 -30.61 46.78 24.14
N GLU A 185 -30.66 46.33 22.88
CA GLU A 185 -29.67 46.46 21.78
C GLU A 185 -28.15 46.48 22.10
N CYS A 186 -27.21 45.84 21.39
CA CYS A 186 -27.11 45.49 19.97
C CYS A 186 -25.88 44.58 19.67
N ASN A 187 -25.93 43.97 18.48
CA ASN A 187 -24.84 43.50 17.58
C ASN A 187 -24.09 42.18 17.83
N GLY A 188 -24.36 41.22 16.94
CA GLY A 188 -23.42 40.17 16.56
C GLY A 188 -22.56 40.56 15.35
N ASN A 189 -21.46 39.83 15.12
CA ASN A 189 -21.01 39.46 13.78
C ASN A 189 -19.88 38.41 13.75
N LYS A 190 -20.11 37.40 12.91
CA LYS A 190 -19.20 36.82 11.89
C LYS A 190 -17.77 36.44 12.26
N LYS A 191 -17.57 35.12 12.34
CA LYS A 191 -16.35 34.40 11.95
C LYS A 191 -16.14 34.57 10.44
N ARG A 192 -15.05 35.22 10.04
CA ARG A 192 -14.65 35.39 8.63
C ARG A 192 -13.17 35.01 8.48
N THR A 193 -12.92 34.25 7.42
CA THR A 193 -11.64 33.84 6.82
C THR A 193 -10.74 35.01 6.41
N ALA A 194 -9.43 34.81 6.37
CA ALA A 194 -8.51 35.56 5.50
C ALA A 194 -7.27 34.72 5.12
N ASN A 195 -7.02 34.65 3.82
CA ASN A 195 -5.76 34.20 3.18
C ASN A 195 -4.82 35.39 3.02
N GLY A 196 -3.50 35.13 3.14
CA GLY A 196 -2.43 35.65 2.27
C GLY A 196 -1.86 37.05 2.50
N GLY A 197 -0.56 37.12 2.83
CA GLY A 197 0.28 38.31 2.67
C GLY A 197 1.54 38.29 3.54
N ASP A 198 2.70 38.27 2.88
CA ASP A 198 4.08 38.22 3.41
C ASP A 198 4.37 39.06 4.67
N GLY A 199 5.21 38.49 5.52
CA GLY A 199 5.85 39.20 6.64
C GLY A 199 6.66 38.25 7.50
N THR A 200 7.96 38.17 7.21
CA THR A 200 9.03 37.59 8.04
C THR A 200 8.77 37.75 9.56
N ALA A 201 8.42 36.65 10.25
CA ALA A 201 8.36 36.62 11.70
C ALA A 201 9.67 36.04 12.24
N LEU A 202 10.59 36.96 12.56
CA LEU A 202 11.77 36.74 13.36
C LEU A 202 11.40 35.99 14.66
N ALA A 203 12.24 35.02 15.00
CA ALA A 203 12.20 34.28 16.24
C ALA A 203 12.08 35.21 17.45
N ALA A 204 10.99 35.06 18.20
CA ALA A 204 10.90 35.55 19.57
C ALA A 204 11.39 34.44 20.49
N SER A 205 12.62 34.60 20.97
CA SER A 205 13.23 33.79 22.01
C SER A 205 12.42 33.87 23.30
N SER A 206 11.94 32.72 23.76
CA SER A 206 11.59 32.52 25.16
C SER A 206 12.55 31.46 25.71
N ASN A 207 13.31 31.83 26.75
CA ASN A 207 14.24 30.96 27.46
C ASN A 207 13.46 29.89 28.25
N GLY A 208 13.07 28.82 27.58
CA GLY A 208 12.70 27.54 28.17
C GLY A 208 13.51 26.45 27.47
N THR A 209 14.00 25.47 28.23
CA THR A 209 14.60 24.24 27.70
C THR A 209 13.70 23.70 26.57
N ALA A 210 14.24 23.58 25.36
CA ALA A 210 13.46 23.23 24.19
C ALA A 210 13.06 21.75 24.27
N VAL A 211 11.83 21.49 24.75
CA VAL A 211 11.24 20.15 24.78
C VAL A 211 10.83 19.74 23.37
N LEU A 212 11.28 18.56 22.93
CA LEU A 212 10.90 18.01 21.63
C LEU A 212 9.38 17.78 21.57
N SER A 213 8.76 18.04 20.41
CA SER A 213 7.31 17.85 20.26
C SER A 213 6.92 16.37 20.30
N ALA A 214 5.72 16.07 20.79
CA ALA A 214 5.19 14.71 20.83
C ALA A 214 5.14 14.06 19.44
N ASP A 215 4.82 14.82 18.39
CA ASP A 215 4.80 14.35 17.01
C ASP A 215 6.19 13.94 16.51
N TYR A 216 7.22 14.71 16.89
CA TYR A 216 8.61 14.39 16.57
C TYR A 216 9.08 13.13 17.32
N LEU A 217 8.67 12.97 18.58
CA LEU A 217 8.99 11.79 19.38
C LEU A 217 8.27 10.53 18.86
N LEU A 218 7.00 10.63 18.47
CA LEU A 218 6.25 9.52 17.88
C LEU A 218 6.76 9.13 16.49
N ASN A 219 7.28 10.10 15.73
CA ASN A 219 7.94 9.87 14.43
C ASN A 219 7.07 9.03 13.48
N SER A 220 5.78 9.35 13.41
CA SER A 220 4.82 8.60 12.58
C SER A 220 5.08 8.86 11.10
N PRO A 221 5.26 7.81 10.26
CA PRO A 221 5.41 7.99 8.82
C PRO A 221 4.22 8.70 8.15
N ILE A 222 3.02 8.53 8.70
CA ILE A 222 1.80 9.18 8.20
C ILE A 222 1.24 10.07 9.31
N ALA A 223 1.44 11.39 9.16
CA ALA A 223 1.00 12.38 10.15
C ALA A 223 -0.52 12.39 10.38
N ASN A 224 -1.32 12.12 9.33
CA ASN A 224 -2.78 12.13 9.41
C ASN A 224 -3.38 10.94 10.19
N ARG A 225 -2.57 9.90 10.47
CA ARG A 225 -2.98 8.70 11.21
C ARG A 225 -1.86 8.29 12.16
N PRO A 226 -1.60 9.08 13.22
CA PRO A 226 -0.51 8.80 14.13
C PRO A 226 -0.78 7.51 14.90
N GLY A 227 0.24 6.65 14.91
CA GLY A 227 0.25 5.39 15.64
C GLY A 227 0.71 5.52 17.08
N LYS A 228 0.72 4.40 17.81
CA LYS A 228 1.50 4.29 19.05
C LYS A 228 2.94 3.90 18.71
N ALA A 229 3.89 4.34 19.52
CA ALA A 229 5.28 3.90 19.46
C ALA A 229 5.66 3.14 20.74
N CYS A 230 6.61 2.23 20.64
CA CYS A 230 7.13 1.47 21.75
C CYS A 230 8.63 1.23 21.57
N LEU A 231 9.39 1.41 22.65
CA LEU A 231 10.81 1.07 22.71
C LEU A 231 10.99 -0.36 23.19
N VAL A 232 11.31 -1.26 22.26
CA VAL A 232 11.47 -2.68 22.57
C VAL A 232 12.94 -2.98 22.88
N LYS A 233 13.23 -3.46 24.09
CA LYS A 233 14.58 -3.83 24.54
C LYS A 233 14.83 -5.31 24.26
N LEU A 234 15.84 -5.63 23.45
CA LEU A 234 16.29 -6.99 23.16
C LEU A 234 17.56 -7.33 23.94
N TYR A 235 17.58 -8.52 24.53
CA TYR A 235 18.71 -9.05 25.30
C TYR A 235 19.56 -10.07 24.53
N SER A 236 19.07 -10.55 23.38
CA SER A 236 19.70 -11.56 22.53
C SER A 236 19.19 -11.44 21.10
N ASN A 237 19.89 -12.04 20.14
CA ASN A 237 19.47 -12.15 18.74
C ASN A 237 19.10 -10.80 18.09
N TYR A 238 19.83 -9.74 18.44
CA TYR A 238 19.58 -8.39 17.92
C TYR A 238 20.01 -8.22 16.46
N ASP A 239 20.86 -9.09 15.92
CA ASP A 239 21.32 -9.06 14.53
C ASP A 239 20.34 -9.71 13.54
N ASP A 240 19.32 -10.44 14.03
CA ASP A 240 18.33 -11.13 13.20
C ASP A 240 17.27 -10.18 12.61
N TRP A 241 17.25 -8.91 13.02
CA TRP A 241 16.20 -7.94 12.71
C TRP A 241 16.68 -6.85 11.76
N ALA A 242 15.85 -6.57 10.75
CA ALA A 242 16.10 -5.53 9.77
C ALA A 242 15.00 -4.45 9.84
N LEU A 243 15.32 -3.23 9.42
CA LEU A 243 14.34 -2.14 9.31
C LEU A 243 13.19 -2.52 8.38
N ASN A 244 12.01 -1.93 8.63
CA ASN A 244 10.74 -2.20 7.95
C ASN A 244 10.15 -3.59 8.20
N THR A 245 10.74 -4.40 9.08
CA THR A 245 10.15 -5.70 9.43
C THR A 245 8.95 -5.53 10.36
N VAL A 246 7.88 -6.28 10.10
CA VAL A 246 6.72 -6.36 11.01
C VAL A 246 6.96 -7.45 12.02
N LEU A 247 6.76 -7.13 13.28
CA LEU A 247 7.00 -8.01 14.42
C LEU A 247 5.88 -7.91 15.45
N GLU A 248 5.71 -9.00 16.20
CA GLU A 248 4.89 -9.06 17.40
C GLU A 248 5.77 -9.49 18.56
N VAL A 249 5.83 -8.64 19.59
CA VAL A 249 6.70 -8.82 20.75
C VAL A 249 5.84 -9.10 21.95
N ALA A 250 6.16 -10.11 22.73
CA ALA A 250 5.69 -10.28 24.09
C ALA A 250 6.82 -9.90 25.06
N GLY A 251 6.52 -9.03 26.02
CA GLY A 251 7.52 -8.51 26.95
C GLY A 251 6.95 -7.85 28.19
N PHE A 252 7.82 -7.51 29.12
CA PHE A 252 7.44 -6.79 30.35
C PHE A 252 7.40 -5.30 30.11
N LEU A 253 6.26 -4.69 30.44
CA LEU A 253 6.02 -3.26 30.30
C LEU A 253 6.79 -2.47 31.36
N SER A 254 7.44 -1.38 30.94
CA SER A 254 8.15 -0.43 31.80
C SER A 254 7.62 0.98 31.53
N VAL A 255 6.95 1.55 32.52
CA VAL A 255 6.22 2.84 32.43
C VAL A 255 6.56 3.80 33.58
N ASP A 256 7.65 3.55 34.29
CA ASP A 256 8.06 4.38 35.42
C ASP A 256 8.40 5.83 34.99
N PRO A 257 7.78 6.86 35.60
CA PRO A 257 8.04 8.27 35.30
C PRO A 257 9.51 8.70 35.46
N ALA A 258 10.30 8.01 36.29
CA ALA A 258 11.72 8.31 36.48
C ALA A 258 12.57 8.13 35.21
N LEU A 259 12.01 7.49 34.18
CA LEU A 259 12.68 7.25 32.91
C LEU A 259 12.45 8.37 31.88
N ASP A 260 11.78 9.46 32.25
CA ASP A 260 11.58 10.62 31.39
C ASP A 260 12.85 11.48 31.32
N GLY A 261 13.47 11.51 30.14
CA GLY A 261 14.70 12.26 29.89
C GLY A 261 14.53 13.78 29.86
N SER A 262 13.30 14.30 30.01
CA SER A 262 13.01 15.74 30.06
C SER A 262 13.19 16.37 31.45
N GLY A 263 13.22 15.56 32.52
CA GLY A 263 13.18 16.06 33.91
C GLY A 263 14.54 16.36 34.55
N ASP A 264 15.63 15.75 34.08
CA ASP A 264 16.92 15.67 34.79
C ASP A 264 18.09 16.32 34.00
N SER A 265 17.90 17.54 33.47
CA SER A 265 18.95 18.24 32.72
C SER A 265 19.96 19.02 33.59
N THR A 266 19.84 18.99 34.92
CA THR A 266 20.55 19.91 35.85
C THR A 266 22.09 19.79 35.89
N GLY A 267 22.69 18.90 35.09
CA GLY A 267 24.14 18.77 34.92
C GLY A 267 24.61 18.57 33.47
N LEU A 268 23.70 18.58 32.49
CA LEU A 268 23.99 18.38 31.05
C LEU A 268 23.84 19.69 30.24
N ASP A 269 23.55 20.80 30.93
CA ASP A 269 23.22 22.11 30.34
C ASP A 269 24.36 22.81 29.57
N GLU A 270 25.61 22.28 29.58
CA GLU A 270 26.73 22.87 28.83
C GLU A 270 26.71 22.54 27.32
N PHE A 271 25.96 21.52 26.86
CA PHE A 271 25.87 21.13 25.45
C PHE A 271 24.42 20.91 25.01
N VAL A 272 23.89 21.85 24.21
CA VAL A 272 22.48 21.84 23.73
C VAL A 272 22.15 20.59 22.90
N ASP A 273 23.12 20.07 22.13
CA ASP A 273 22.94 18.88 21.31
C ASP A 273 22.73 17.63 22.20
N ASP A 274 23.52 17.47 23.28
CA ASP A 274 23.41 16.36 24.24
C ASP A 274 22.04 16.32 24.94
N VAL A 275 21.46 17.49 25.25
CA VAL A 275 20.13 17.59 25.90
C VAL A 275 19.01 17.16 24.95
N SER A 276 19.13 17.46 23.65
CA SER A 276 18.13 17.09 22.64
C SER A 276 18.22 15.62 22.25
N GLU A 277 19.44 15.07 22.18
CA GLU A 277 19.68 13.63 21.98
C GLU A 277 19.15 12.82 23.17
N HIS A 278 19.44 13.25 24.41
CA HIS A 278 18.94 12.58 25.61
C HIS A 278 17.41 12.52 25.68
N GLN A 279 16.72 13.61 25.31
CA GLN A 279 15.25 13.62 25.25
C GLN A 279 14.70 12.72 24.14
N ALA A 280 15.39 12.60 23.01
CA ALA A 280 14.97 11.76 21.90
C ALA A 280 15.17 10.25 22.18
N THR A 281 16.23 9.89 22.91
CA THR A 281 16.55 8.51 23.31
C THR A 281 15.74 8.06 24.54
N HIS A 282 15.43 8.99 25.45
CA HIS A 282 14.63 8.74 26.65
C HIS A 282 13.30 9.52 26.63
N PRO A 283 12.38 9.21 25.70
CA PRO A 283 11.08 9.85 25.65
C PRO A 283 10.24 9.51 26.90
N PRO A 284 9.25 10.34 27.24
CA PRO A 284 8.36 10.10 28.36
C PRO A 284 7.61 8.76 28.19
N PRO A 285 7.63 7.86 29.19
CA PRO A 285 6.97 6.54 29.11
C PRO A 285 5.45 6.62 28.91
N SER A 286 4.84 7.75 29.27
CA SER A 286 3.41 8.03 29.02
C SER A 286 3.09 8.16 27.53
N LEU A 287 4.06 8.56 26.71
CA LEU A 287 3.95 8.66 25.26
C LEU A 287 4.51 7.41 24.58
N ILE A 288 5.70 6.98 24.99
CA ILE A 288 6.45 5.88 24.36
C ILE A 288 6.89 4.90 25.45
N PRO A 289 6.05 3.90 25.78
CA PRO A 289 6.38 2.89 26.78
C PRO A 289 7.56 2.03 26.34
N ARG A 290 8.32 1.53 27.32
CA ARG A 290 9.41 0.58 27.09
C ARG A 290 8.90 -0.84 27.31
N LEU A 291 9.28 -1.75 26.43
CA LEU A 291 8.89 -3.16 26.48
C LEU A 291 10.13 -4.04 26.46
N HIS A 292 10.35 -4.77 27.55
CA HIS A 292 11.46 -5.70 27.66
C HIS A 292 11.09 -7.03 27.02
N ALA A 293 11.61 -7.27 25.82
CA ALA A 293 11.19 -8.40 25.00
C ALA A 293 11.63 -9.73 25.59
N VAL A 294 10.67 -10.64 25.75
CA VAL A 294 10.88 -12.02 26.14
C VAL A 294 10.83 -12.93 24.92
N SER A 295 9.87 -12.69 24.03
CA SER A 295 9.70 -13.43 22.79
C SER A 295 9.31 -12.48 21.67
N VAL A 296 9.94 -12.63 20.51
CA VAL A 296 9.70 -11.80 19.33
C VAL A 296 9.39 -12.70 18.14
N ARG A 297 8.28 -12.42 17.47
CA ARG A 297 7.81 -13.16 16.30
C ARG A 297 7.81 -12.25 15.08
N LYS A 298 8.40 -12.71 13.98
CA LYS A 298 8.30 -12.03 12.69
C LYS A 298 6.93 -12.34 12.07
N LEU A 299 6.18 -11.30 11.69
CA LEU A 299 4.87 -11.47 11.08
C LEU A 299 4.98 -11.42 9.54
N PRO A 300 4.39 -12.39 8.81
CA PRO A 300 4.37 -12.37 7.35
C PRO A 300 3.33 -11.39 6.78
N HIS A 301 2.30 -11.03 7.56
CA HIS A 301 1.25 -10.10 7.13
C HIS A 301 0.66 -9.34 8.31
N THR A 302 -0.12 -8.29 8.01
CA THR A 302 -0.72 -7.39 9.01
C THR A 302 -2.22 -7.64 9.24
N ASN A 303 -2.84 -8.61 8.54
CA ASN A 303 -4.27 -8.87 8.66
C ASN A 303 -4.64 -9.54 10.00
N PRO A 304 -5.36 -8.86 10.91
CA PRO A 304 -5.66 -9.40 12.24
C PRO A 304 -6.62 -10.61 12.21
N LEU A 305 -7.38 -10.81 11.12
CA LEU A 305 -8.30 -11.95 10.96
C LEU A 305 -7.58 -13.29 10.83
N LEU A 306 -6.32 -13.28 10.39
CA LEU A 306 -5.49 -14.47 10.18
C LEU A 306 -4.41 -14.63 11.25
N LEU A 307 -4.16 -13.58 12.05
CA LEU A 307 -3.14 -13.59 13.11
C LEU A 307 -3.62 -14.27 14.41
N ARG A 308 -4.91 -14.61 14.53
CA ARG A 308 -5.49 -15.21 15.74
C ARG A 308 -6.42 -16.37 15.37
N GLY A 309 -5.93 -17.60 15.49
CA GLY A 309 -6.69 -18.83 15.31
C GLY A 309 -5.79 -20.04 14.99
N PRO A 310 -6.23 -21.28 15.27
CA PRO A 310 -5.61 -22.42 14.63
C PRO A 310 -5.66 -22.20 13.11
N PRO A 311 -4.66 -22.63 12.32
CA PRO A 311 -4.72 -22.51 10.87
C PRO A 311 -6.04 -23.13 10.43
N SER A 312 -7.01 -22.27 10.11
CA SER A 312 -8.33 -22.72 9.68
C SER A 312 -8.06 -23.55 8.44
N SER A 313 -8.32 -24.86 8.51
CA SER A 313 -7.91 -25.83 7.50
C SER A 313 -8.04 -25.22 6.10
N ASP A 314 -6.93 -25.09 5.37
CA ASP A 314 -6.87 -24.46 4.05
C ASP A 314 -8.02 -24.89 3.13
N ALA A 315 -8.50 -26.13 3.31
CA ALA A 315 -9.67 -26.72 2.66
C ALA A 315 -10.96 -25.87 2.71
N CYS A 316 -11.26 -25.17 3.81
CA CYS A 316 -12.47 -24.33 3.90
C CYS A 316 -12.31 -23.02 3.13
N LEU A 317 -11.09 -22.48 3.09
CA LEU A 317 -10.77 -21.27 2.34
C LEU A 317 -10.76 -21.56 0.83
N ASP A 318 -10.28 -22.74 0.43
CA ASP A 318 -10.24 -23.17 -0.97
C ASP A 318 -11.63 -23.43 -1.55
N ALA A 319 -12.56 -24.02 -0.78
CA ALA A 319 -13.94 -24.25 -1.22
C ALA A 319 -14.72 -22.94 -1.47
N LEU A 320 -14.41 -21.88 -0.71
CA LEU A 320 -15.05 -20.57 -0.85
C LEU A 320 -14.26 -19.60 -1.74
N ALA A 321 -13.05 -19.97 -2.16
CA ALA A 321 -12.16 -19.13 -2.95
C ALA A 321 -12.80 -18.70 -4.27
N GLU A 322 -13.40 -19.65 -5.00
CA GLU A 322 -13.96 -19.36 -6.32
C GLU A 322 -15.18 -18.41 -6.23
N THR A 323 -16.05 -18.61 -5.24
CA THR A 323 -17.20 -17.72 -5.02
C THR A 323 -16.75 -16.34 -4.56
N THR A 324 -15.75 -16.28 -3.67
CA THR A 324 -15.20 -15.01 -3.17
C THR A 324 -14.50 -14.23 -4.28
N TYR A 325 -13.75 -14.91 -5.14
CA TYR A 325 -13.15 -14.32 -6.34
C TYR A 325 -14.23 -13.76 -7.28
N LYS A 326 -15.29 -14.52 -7.58
CA LYS A 326 -16.38 -14.03 -8.44
C LYS A 326 -17.06 -12.80 -7.85
N ASP A 327 -17.31 -12.78 -6.54
CA ASP A 327 -17.89 -11.62 -5.86
C ASP A 327 -16.97 -10.40 -5.90
N LEU A 328 -15.67 -10.58 -5.64
CA LEU A 328 -14.66 -9.53 -5.72
C LEU A 328 -14.50 -8.99 -7.14
N HIS A 329 -14.40 -9.89 -8.12
CA HIS A 329 -14.29 -9.53 -9.53
C HIS A 329 -15.51 -8.72 -9.97
N ASN A 330 -16.72 -9.20 -9.67
CA ASN A 330 -17.96 -8.49 -10.01
C ASN A 330 -18.01 -7.10 -9.37
N LEU A 331 -17.65 -6.99 -8.07
CA LEU A 331 -17.57 -5.70 -7.39
C LEU A 331 -16.62 -4.74 -8.12
N LEU A 332 -15.39 -5.19 -8.38
CA LEU A 332 -14.37 -4.34 -9.00
C LEU A 332 -14.72 -3.99 -10.45
N THR A 333 -15.34 -4.89 -11.21
CA THR A 333 -15.86 -4.61 -12.56
C THR A 333 -16.86 -3.47 -12.51
N GLN A 334 -17.81 -3.50 -11.58
CA GLN A 334 -18.81 -2.43 -11.44
C GLN A 334 -18.18 -1.11 -10.98
N CYS A 335 -17.18 -1.17 -10.09
CA CYS A 335 -16.45 0.02 -9.65
C CYS A 335 -15.50 0.59 -10.72
N LEU A 336 -15.10 -0.20 -11.71
CA LEU A 336 -14.24 0.20 -12.84
C LEU A 336 -15.05 0.39 -14.12
N PHE A 337 -16.23 1.02 -14.01
CA PHE A 337 -17.08 1.40 -15.14
C PHE A 337 -17.54 0.24 -16.05
N GLY A 338 -17.66 -0.97 -15.51
CA GLY A 338 -18.06 -2.17 -16.25
C GLY A 338 -16.89 -2.91 -16.91
N ASP A 339 -15.65 -2.46 -16.74
CA ASP A 339 -14.47 -3.08 -17.34
C ASP A 339 -13.99 -4.30 -16.52
N GLY A 340 -14.29 -5.49 -17.03
CA GLY A 340 -13.86 -6.76 -16.43
C GLY A 340 -12.36 -7.00 -16.52
N VAL A 341 -11.69 -6.48 -17.55
CA VAL A 341 -10.23 -6.65 -17.70
C VAL A 341 -9.52 -5.81 -16.66
N ALA A 342 -9.95 -4.56 -16.46
CA ALA A 342 -9.43 -3.70 -15.40
C ALA A 342 -9.61 -4.33 -14.00
N ALA A 343 -10.73 -5.02 -13.75
CA ALA A 343 -10.96 -5.73 -12.51
C ALA A 343 -9.96 -6.88 -12.29
N ASP A 344 -9.69 -7.70 -13.31
CA ASP A 344 -8.69 -8.77 -13.25
C ASP A 344 -7.29 -8.23 -12.92
N TYR A 345 -6.87 -7.14 -13.58
CA TYR A 345 -5.57 -6.51 -13.31
C TYR A 345 -5.48 -5.88 -11.92
N LEU A 346 -6.56 -5.24 -11.45
CA LEU A 346 -6.62 -4.70 -10.10
C LEU A 346 -6.53 -5.83 -9.05
N LEU A 347 -7.21 -6.96 -9.27
CA LEU A 347 -7.07 -8.13 -8.40
C LEU A 347 -5.64 -8.68 -8.38
N CYS A 348 -4.98 -8.77 -9.54
CA CYS A 348 -3.57 -9.13 -9.62
C CYS A 348 -2.69 -8.18 -8.79
N HIS A 349 -2.96 -6.88 -8.84
CA HIS A 349 -2.29 -5.89 -8.00
C HIS A 349 -2.54 -6.16 -6.50
N LEU A 350 -3.78 -6.43 -6.09
CA LEU A 350 -4.16 -6.68 -4.68
C LEU A 350 -3.55 -7.97 -4.10
N VAL A 351 -3.19 -8.95 -4.92
CA VAL A 351 -2.52 -10.19 -4.44
C VAL A 351 -1.01 -10.20 -4.67
N SER A 352 -0.46 -9.12 -5.25
CA SER A 352 0.98 -9.03 -5.53
C SER A 352 1.83 -8.92 -4.27
N SER A 353 3.01 -9.52 -4.33
CA SER A 353 4.02 -9.54 -3.27
C SER A 353 5.40 -9.86 -3.85
N VAL A 354 6.45 -9.32 -3.24
CA VAL A 354 7.83 -9.64 -3.63
C VAL A 354 8.19 -11.00 -3.05
N TYR A 355 8.33 -12.01 -3.91
CA TYR A 355 8.59 -13.39 -3.50
C TYR A 355 10.04 -13.84 -3.74
N ILE A 356 10.78 -13.17 -4.62
CA ILE A 356 12.21 -13.39 -4.84
C ILE A 356 12.95 -12.07 -4.70
N ARG A 357 14.04 -12.09 -3.93
CA ARG A 357 15.00 -10.99 -3.80
C ARG A 357 16.39 -11.56 -3.98
N ASP A 358 17.06 -11.14 -5.04
CA ASP A 358 18.50 -11.32 -5.22
C ASP A 358 19.18 -9.95 -5.03
N GLU A 359 20.51 -9.91 -4.89
CA GLU A 359 21.25 -8.66 -4.65
C GLU A 359 21.05 -7.61 -5.75
N VAL A 360 20.69 -8.05 -6.97
CA VAL A 360 20.55 -7.21 -8.17
C VAL A 360 19.08 -7.01 -8.60
N GLU A 361 18.20 -7.97 -8.35
CA GLU A 361 16.80 -7.94 -8.83
C GLU A 361 15.78 -8.32 -7.75
N CYS A 362 14.62 -7.65 -7.79
CA CYS A 362 13.45 -8.04 -7.02
C CYS A 362 12.33 -8.49 -7.97
N ARG A 363 11.63 -9.58 -7.63
CA ARG A 363 10.58 -10.16 -8.48
C ARG A 363 9.30 -10.40 -7.70
N GLY A 364 8.18 -10.22 -8.39
CA GLY A 364 6.83 -10.38 -7.82
C GLY A 364 6.07 -9.08 -7.54
N GLN A 365 6.74 -7.94 -7.66
CA GLN A 365 6.07 -6.65 -7.65
C GLN A 365 5.16 -6.48 -8.87
N PHE A 366 4.04 -5.78 -8.67
CA PHE A 366 3.10 -5.46 -9.74
C PHE A 366 2.53 -4.05 -9.55
N CYS A 367 3.31 -3.06 -10.00
CA CYS A 367 2.84 -1.68 -10.08
C CYS A 367 1.88 -1.52 -11.26
N LEU A 368 0.63 -1.20 -10.95
CA LEU A 368 -0.45 -1.03 -11.92
C LEU A 368 -0.75 0.46 -12.10
N ASN A 369 -0.73 0.96 -13.32
CA ASN A 369 -1.29 2.25 -13.67
C ASN A 369 -2.65 2.09 -14.34
N LEU A 370 -3.71 2.52 -13.67
CA LEU A 370 -5.05 2.65 -14.22
C LEU A 370 -5.22 4.07 -14.77
N SER A 371 -5.26 4.18 -16.10
CA SER A 371 -5.39 5.45 -16.80
C SER A 371 -6.77 5.64 -17.43
N ASN A 372 -7.00 6.78 -18.08
CA ASN A 372 -8.28 7.18 -18.68
C ASN A 372 -9.40 7.39 -17.64
N ILE A 373 -9.04 7.83 -16.44
CA ILE A 373 -10.00 8.21 -15.40
C ILE A 373 -10.53 9.62 -15.73
N PRO A 374 -11.86 9.82 -15.86
CA PRO A 374 -12.43 11.11 -16.24
C PRO A 374 -12.49 12.06 -15.02
N ALA A 375 -11.35 12.57 -14.59
CA ALA A 375 -11.24 13.35 -13.36
C ALA A 375 -11.99 14.70 -13.42
N GLU A 376 -12.09 15.32 -14.60
CA GLU A 376 -12.89 16.52 -14.81
C GLU A 376 -14.38 16.30 -14.51
N VAL A 377 -14.90 15.13 -14.88
CA VAL A 377 -16.32 14.77 -14.70
C VAL A 377 -16.56 14.21 -13.31
N LEU A 378 -15.59 13.47 -12.76
CA LEU A 378 -15.71 12.72 -11.51
C LEU A 378 -14.51 12.97 -10.56
N PRO A 379 -14.37 14.19 -10.01
CA PRO A 379 -13.21 14.54 -9.18
C PRO A 379 -13.14 13.78 -7.84
N GLY A 380 -14.24 13.16 -7.41
CA GLY A 380 -14.32 12.36 -6.18
C GLY A 380 -14.14 10.85 -6.37
N TYR A 381 -14.01 10.38 -7.62
CA TYR A 381 -14.00 8.95 -7.92
C TYR A 381 -12.78 8.23 -7.35
N THR A 382 -11.58 8.79 -7.53
CA THR A 382 -10.33 8.18 -7.05
C THR A 382 -10.35 7.96 -5.54
N ARG A 383 -10.87 8.93 -4.79
CA ARG A 383 -11.08 8.82 -3.34
C ARG A 383 -12.15 7.80 -2.97
N SER A 384 -13.26 7.76 -3.70
CA SER A 384 -14.35 6.79 -3.47
C SER A 384 -13.92 5.35 -3.73
N LEU A 385 -13.07 5.14 -4.76
CA LEU A 385 -12.42 3.88 -5.06
C LEU A 385 -11.41 3.49 -3.96
N TYR A 386 -10.59 4.44 -3.52
CA TYR A 386 -9.65 4.21 -2.43
C TYR A 386 -10.35 3.80 -1.13
N GLU A 387 -11.44 4.47 -0.75
CA GLU A 387 -12.25 4.10 0.42
C GLU A 387 -12.82 2.67 0.32
N LEU A 388 -13.12 2.18 -0.89
CA LEU A 388 -13.49 0.77 -1.09
C LEU A 388 -12.30 -0.16 -0.83
N LEU A 389 -11.10 0.21 -1.30
CA LEU A 389 -9.87 -0.53 -1.04
C LEU A 389 -9.53 -0.54 0.47
N GLU A 390 -9.76 0.57 1.18
CA GLU A 390 -9.58 0.64 2.64
C GLU A 390 -10.45 -0.36 3.39
N LEU A 391 -11.66 -0.67 2.89
CA LEU A 391 -12.54 -1.67 3.48
C LEU A 391 -12.05 -3.11 3.26
N LEU A 392 -11.36 -3.37 2.15
CA LEU A 392 -10.89 -4.70 1.75
C LEU A 392 -9.50 -5.05 2.30
N LEU A 393 -8.62 -4.06 2.43
CA LEU A 393 -7.21 -4.26 2.76
C LEU A 393 -6.92 -3.98 4.25
N PRO A 394 -5.97 -4.68 4.88
CA PRO A 394 -5.59 -4.42 6.27
C PRO A 394 -4.81 -3.12 6.46
N ALA A 395 -4.01 -2.73 5.46
CA ALA A 395 -3.24 -1.50 5.46
C ALA A 395 -3.16 -0.90 4.05
N SER A 396 -3.39 0.40 3.94
CA SER A 396 -3.25 1.17 2.71
C SER A 396 -3.02 2.65 3.00
N HIS A 397 -2.41 3.35 2.04
CA HIS A 397 -2.17 4.78 2.11
C HIS A 397 -2.48 5.44 0.76
N TYR A 398 -3.31 6.48 0.78
CA TYR A 398 -3.61 7.32 -0.38
C TYR A 398 -2.79 8.60 -0.34
N LEU A 399 -2.03 8.84 -1.40
CA LEU A 399 -1.21 10.02 -1.58
C LEU A 399 -1.65 10.77 -2.85
N PRO A 400 -2.31 11.93 -2.71
CA PRO A 400 -2.60 12.79 -3.85
C PRO A 400 -1.32 13.51 -4.28
N MET A 401 -0.96 13.37 -5.56
CA MET A 401 0.28 13.92 -6.16
C MET A 401 0.13 15.41 -6.48
N THR A 402 -0.27 16.23 -5.52
CA THR A 402 -0.33 17.69 -5.67
C THR A 402 1.07 18.31 -5.60
N LEU A 403 1.24 19.48 -6.21
CA LEU A 403 2.53 20.21 -6.15
C LEU A 403 2.98 20.52 -4.72
N ASP A 404 2.02 20.84 -3.84
CA ASP A 404 2.28 21.10 -2.42
C ASP A 404 2.82 19.85 -1.71
N ASN A 405 2.13 18.71 -1.85
CA ASN A 405 2.54 17.46 -1.22
C ASN A 405 3.92 17.00 -1.72
N MET A 406 4.17 17.10 -3.03
CA MET A 406 5.44 16.67 -3.62
C MET A 406 6.63 17.51 -3.14
N ASN A 407 6.43 18.81 -2.89
CA ASN A 407 7.51 19.71 -2.49
C ASN A 407 7.69 19.82 -0.96
N THR A 408 6.64 19.56 -0.16
CA THR A 408 6.67 19.78 1.30
C THR A 408 6.83 18.49 2.11
N LEU A 409 6.32 17.35 1.62
CA LEU A 409 6.38 16.09 2.36
C LEU A 409 7.78 15.47 2.31
N GLN A 410 8.16 14.82 3.39
CA GLN A 410 9.38 14.01 3.44
C GLN A 410 9.08 12.59 2.96
N PHE A 411 9.61 12.20 1.79
CA PHE A 411 9.37 10.88 1.19
C PHE A 411 10.27 9.78 1.75
N ALA A 412 11.55 10.09 1.93
CA ALA A 412 12.54 9.16 2.43
C ALA A 412 12.90 9.43 3.90
N PRO A 413 13.22 8.40 4.70
CA PRO A 413 13.75 8.58 6.04
C PRO A 413 15.08 9.32 6.03
N LYS A 414 15.29 10.20 7.02
CA LYS A 414 16.48 11.04 7.12
C LYS A 414 17.07 10.99 8.52
N LYS A 415 18.38 10.81 8.65
CA LYS A 415 19.06 10.86 9.94
C LYS A 415 19.16 12.32 10.40
N ASP A 416 18.65 12.59 11.59
CA ASP A 416 18.87 13.83 12.31
C ASP A 416 20.06 13.63 13.26
N TYR A 417 21.16 14.35 13.00
CA TYR A 417 22.37 14.25 13.83
C TYR A 417 22.27 15.02 15.15
N LYS A 418 21.30 15.94 15.29
CA LYS A 418 21.13 16.67 16.56
C LYS A 418 20.55 15.80 17.65
N THR A 419 19.59 14.96 17.27
CA THR A 419 18.87 14.07 18.20
C THR A 419 19.29 12.61 18.05
N ASN A 420 20.25 12.35 17.15
CA ASN A 420 20.68 11.01 16.74
C ASN A 420 19.51 10.07 16.37
N LYS A 421 18.40 10.61 15.85
CA LYS A 421 17.20 9.86 15.50
C LYS A 421 17.00 9.76 13.99
N LEU A 422 16.49 8.63 13.51
CA LEU A 422 16.06 8.53 12.12
C LEU A 422 14.63 9.06 11.96
N THR A 423 14.43 10.22 11.32
CA THR A 423 13.09 10.75 11.03
C THR A 423 12.42 9.95 9.91
N SER A 424 11.14 9.59 10.06
CA SER A 424 10.41 8.84 9.04
C SER A 424 10.14 9.66 7.78
N GLY A 425 10.16 8.97 6.65
CA GLY A 425 9.48 9.44 5.43
C GLY A 425 8.15 8.73 5.22
N ILE A 426 7.26 9.34 4.44
CA ILE A 426 5.92 8.79 4.14
C ILE A 426 5.97 7.44 3.38
N LEU A 427 7.10 7.12 2.74
CA LEU A 427 7.31 5.84 2.05
C LEU A 427 7.81 4.72 2.99
N GLN A 428 8.09 5.04 4.26
CA GLN A 428 8.47 4.05 5.28
C GLN A 428 7.21 3.32 5.78
N LEU A 429 6.65 2.49 4.90
CA LEU A 429 5.42 1.76 5.12
C LEU A 429 5.71 0.29 5.48
N ALA A 430 4.77 -0.33 6.18
CA ALA A 430 4.85 -1.76 6.46
C ALA A 430 4.78 -2.59 5.17
N PRO A 431 5.44 -3.76 5.15
CA PRO A 431 5.26 -4.77 4.13
C PRO A 431 3.77 -5.03 3.84
N HIS A 432 3.45 -5.11 2.56
CA HIS A 432 2.11 -5.34 2.01
C HIS A 432 1.10 -4.19 2.16
N THR A 433 1.52 -3.03 2.68
CA THR A 433 0.70 -1.81 2.65
C THR A 433 0.57 -1.32 1.22
N HIS A 434 -0.66 -1.13 0.72
CA HIS A 434 -0.89 -0.58 -0.62
C HIS A 434 -0.71 0.93 -0.64
N LEU A 435 0.16 1.41 -1.52
CA LEU A 435 0.33 2.83 -1.79
C LEU A 435 -0.47 3.20 -3.04
N VAL A 436 -1.51 4.02 -2.88
CA VAL A 436 -2.34 4.53 -3.97
C VAL A 436 -1.93 5.96 -4.28
N LEU A 437 -1.34 6.16 -5.46
CA LEU A 437 -0.89 7.46 -5.96
C LEU A 437 -1.94 8.04 -6.90
N ASP A 438 -2.43 9.22 -6.57
CA ASP A 438 -3.42 9.91 -7.40
C ASP A 438 -2.75 11.02 -8.24
N GLU A 439 -2.43 10.67 -9.49
CA GLU A 439 -1.90 11.59 -10.49
C GLU A 439 -3.01 12.42 -11.17
N THR A 440 -4.29 12.13 -10.96
CA THR A 440 -5.38 13.01 -11.46
C THR A 440 -5.41 14.37 -10.78
N ARG A 441 -4.71 14.49 -9.65
CA ARG A 441 -4.53 15.75 -8.89
C ARG A 441 -3.21 16.45 -9.24
N LEU A 442 -2.50 15.97 -10.25
CA LEU A 442 -1.26 16.57 -10.72
C LEU A 442 -1.57 17.85 -11.50
N GLU A 443 -0.99 18.97 -11.07
CA GLU A 443 -1.18 20.27 -11.70
C GLU A 443 0.07 20.69 -12.47
N ALA A 444 -0.12 21.47 -13.55
CA ALA A 444 1.00 22.05 -14.28
C ALA A 444 1.72 23.08 -13.39
N GLY A 445 2.98 22.79 -13.03
CA GLY A 445 3.80 23.67 -12.22
C GLY A 445 5.24 23.18 -12.10
N LYS A 446 6.06 23.91 -11.34
CA LYS A 446 7.47 23.59 -11.13
C LYS A 446 7.63 22.72 -9.89
N LEU A 447 8.22 21.54 -10.08
CA LEU A 447 8.75 20.76 -8.97
C LEU A 447 10.08 21.37 -8.52
N GLU A 448 10.19 21.68 -7.24
CA GLU A 448 11.44 22.12 -6.63
C GLU A 448 12.38 20.92 -6.43
N SER A 449 13.60 21.15 -5.95
CA SER A 449 14.58 20.08 -5.74
C SER A 449 14.03 18.93 -4.89
N ALA A 450 13.30 19.25 -3.82
CA ALA A 450 12.62 18.28 -2.96
C ALA A 450 11.57 17.44 -3.73
N GLY A 451 10.79 18.08 -4.60
CA GLY A 451 9.81 17.39 -5.45
C GLY A 451 10.44 16.47 -6.48
N VAL A 452 11.58 16.85 -7.06
CA VAL A 452 12.34 15.99 -7.97
C VAL A 452 12.93 14.77 -7.24
N GLU A 453 13.42 14.97 -6.01
CA GLU A 453 13.87 13.88 -5.15
C GLU A 453 12.72 12.94 -4.74
N ALA A 454 11.55 13.49 -4.39
CA ALA A 454 10.35 12.71 -4.11
C ALA A 454 9.98 11.78 -5.27
N VAL A 455 9.93 12.28 -6.51
CA VAL A 455 9.67 11.45 -7.70
C VAL A 455 10.74 10.37 -7.87
N LYS A 456 12.02 10.68 -7.61
CA LYS A 456 13.10 9.68 -7.67
C LYS A 456 12.93 8.60 -6.61
N HIS A 457 12.55 8.95 -5.38
CA HIS A 457 12.30 7.98 -4.31
C HIS A 457 11.13 7.07 -4.65
N VAL A 458 10.01 7.61 -5.15
CA VAL A 458 8.86 6.81 -5.59
C VAL A 458 9.24 5.90 -6.76
N ALA A 459 9.94 6.42 -7.77
CA ALA A 459 10.39 5.63 -8.91
C ALA A 459 11.36 4.51 -8.51
N HIS A 460 12.24 4.79 -7.54
CA HIS A 460 13.16 3.78 -6.99
C HIS A 460 12.41 2.71 -6.21
N LEU A 461 11.44 3.09 -5.37
CA LEU A 461 10.57 2.16 -4.64
C LEU A 461 9.84 1.22 -5.62
N ILE A 462 9.24 1.76 -6.69
CA ILE A 462 8.51 0.98 -7.69
C ILE A 462 9.42 0.04 -8.47
N LYS A 463 10.68 0.38 -8.73
CA LYS A 463 11.58 -0.46 -9.52
C LYS A 463 12.32 -1.49 -8.67
N ALA A 464 12.84 -1.07 -7.53
CA ALA A 464 13.77 -1.84 -6.73
C ALA A 464 13.13 -2.49 -5.48
N GLN A 465 11.94 -2.05 -5.05
CA GLN A 465 11.33 -2.48 -3.78
C GLN A 465 12.31 -2.32 -2.61
N ARG A 466 13.00 -1.17 -2.64
CA ARG A 466 13.95 -0.69 -1.66
C ARG A 466 13.74 0.80 -1.47
N LEU A 467 14.05 1.28 -0.27
CA LEU A 467 13.97 2.69 0.10
C LEU A 467 15.34 3.19 0.52
N LYS A 468 15.77 4.29 -0.11
CA LYS A 468 17.02 4.99 0.19
C LYS A 468 16.86 5.83 1.43
N TYR A 469 17.59 5.49 2.49
CA TYR A 469 17.62 6.26 3.71
C TYR A 469 18.75 7.25 3.62
N ASP A 470 18.46 8.52 3.91
CA ASP A 470 19.42 9.61 3.82
C ASP A 470 20.11 9.83 5.16
N PHE A 471 21.38 9.44 5.25
CA PHE A 471 22.24 9.74 6.40
C PHE A 471 23.03 11.04 6.21
N GLN A 472 22.57 11.96 5.35
CA GLN A 472 23.17 13.24 4.96
C GLN A 472 24.50 13.12 4.18
N PHE A 473 25.41 12.25 4.60
CA PHE A 473 26.70 12.02 3.96
C PHE A 473 26.69 10.84 2.98
N TYR A 474 25.82 9.87 3.23
CA TYR A 474 25.65 8.67 2.40
C TYR A 474 24.19 8.21 2.41
N GLN A 475 23.85 7.35 1.45
CA GLN A 475 22.52 6.74 1.36
C GLN A 475 22.64 5.22 1.44
N LEU A 476 21.75 4.59 2.20
CA LEU A 476 21.66 3.12 2.28
C LEU A 476 20.31 2.63 1.79
N ASP A 477 20.30 1.49 1.09
CA ASP A 477 19.10 0.87 0.54
C ASP A 477 18.55 -0.22 1.48
N PHE A 478 17.40 0.05 2.09
CA PHE A 478 16.68 -0.93 2.91
C PHE A 478 15.53 -1.57 2.13
N ASN A 479 15.31 -2.87 2.34
CA ASN A 479 14.25 -3.61 1.66
C ASN A 479 12.86 -3.17 2.12
N THR A 480 11.93 -3.05 1.17
CA THR A 480 10.51 -2.73 1.39
C THR A 480 9.64 -3.60 0.47
N ASP A 481 8.40 -3.91 0.84
CA ASP A 481 7.44 -4.62 -0.02
C ASP A 481 6.14 -3.82 -0.05
N VAL A 482 6.05 -2.86 -0.97
CA VAL A 482 4.94 -1.91 -1.04
C VAL A 482 4.35 -1.97 -2.46
N PRO A 483 3.20 -2.61 -2.66
CA PRO A 483 2.49 -2.56 -3.93
C PRO A 483 2.00 -1.13 -4.21
N VAL A 484 2.31 -0.61 -5.40
CA VAL A 484 1.92 0.74 -5.82
C VAL A 484 0.82 0.68 -6.89
N LEU A 485 -0.27 1.39 -6.67
CA LEU A 485 -1.35 1.62 -7.63
C LEU A 485 -1.32 3.09 -8.05
N VAL A 486 -1.22 3.35 -9.35
CA VAL A 486 -1.26 4.70 -9.90
C VAL A 486 -2.61 4.92 -10.57
N LEU A 487 -3.28 6.01 -10.20
CA LEU A 487 -4.52 6.46 -10.82
C LEU A 487 -4.22 7.73 -11.61
N SER A 488 -4.45 7.71 -12.93
CA SER A 488 -4.05 8.80 -13.82
C SER A 488 -5.10 9.09 -14.90
N GLU A 489 -5.04 10.30 -15.49
CA GLU A 489 -5.84 10.62 -16.67
C GLU A 489 -5.24 10.00 -17.94
N GLY A 490 -3.91 9.88 -18.00
CA GLY A 490 -3.18 9.41 -19.17
C GLY A 490 -2.00 8.50 -18.82
N LYS A 491 -0.92 8.55 -19.61
CA LYS A 491 0.29 7.80 -19.29
C LYS A 491 0.97 8.42 -18.06
N SER A 492 1.19 7.61 -17.03
CA SER A 492 1.82 8.06 -15.79
C SER A 492 3.25 8.54 -16.00
N MET A 493 3.65 9.53 -15.18
CA MET A 493 5.03 10.01 -15.10
C MET A 493 5.96 9.03 -14.39
N LEU A 494 5.39 8.15 -13.57
CA LEU A 494 6.11 7.16 -12.78
C LEU A 494 6.30 5.86 -13.59
N PRO A 495 7.37 5.10 -13.30
CA PRO A 495 7.50 3.77 -13.86
C PRO A 495 6.33 2.89 -13.40
N SER A 496 5.78 2.07 -14.28
CA SER A 496 4.76 1.08 -13.96
C SER A 496 5.10 -0.23 -14.66
N ASN A 497 4.76 -1.36 -14.03
CA ASN A 497 4.94 -2.68 -14.64
C ASN A 497 3.84 -2.93 -15.67
N CYS A 498 2.64 -2.43 -15.40
CA CYS A 498 1.49 -2.57 -16.28
C CYS A 498 0.77 -1.22 -16.42
N TYR A 499 0.61 -0.79 -17.68
CA TYR A 499 -0.21 0.35 -18.05
C TYR A 499 -1.52 -0.14 -18.63
N LEU A 500 -2.65 0.23 -18.01
CA LEU A 500 -3.97 -0.18 -18.44
C LEU A 500 -4.92 1.03 -18.53
N PRO A 501 -5.28 1.47 -19.75
CA PRO A 501 -6.35 2.44 -19.93
C PRO A 501 -7.70 1.77 -19.70
N ILE A 502 -8.49 2.28 -18.77
CA ILE A 502 -9.84 1.78 -18.52
C ILE A 502 -10.73 2.12 -19.71
N VAL A 503 -11.57 1.18 -20.14
CA VAL A 503 -12.59 1.42 -21.17
C VAL A 503 -13.94 1.56 -20.48
N PRO A 504 -14.37 2.79 -20.15
CA PRO A 504 -15.58 2.98 -19.38
C PRO A 504 -16.83 2.81 -20.24
N ASP A 505 -17.84 2.14 -19.71
CA ASP A 505 -19.19 2.21 -20.23
C ASP A 505 -19.81 3.58 -19.89
N LEU A 506 -20.32 4.29 -20.91
CA LEU A 506 -20.87 5.64 -20.77
C LEU A 506 -22.05 5.71 -19.80
N ASP A 507 -22.83 4.64 -19.70
CA ASP A 507 -23.95 4.56 -18.76
C ASP A 507 -23.44 4.31 -17.32
N ALA A 508 -22.33 3.59 -17.17
CA ALA A 508 -21.71 3.34 -15.87
C ALA A 508 -21.07 4.60 -15.27
N ILE A 509 -20.52 5.51 -16.09
CA ILE A 509 -19.93 6.78 -15.62
C ILE A 509 -20.97 7.61 -14.83
N LYS A 510 -22.21 7.67 -15.31
CA LYS A 510 -23.27 8.52 -14.72
C LYS A 510 -23.75 8.00 -13.36
N LEU A 511 -23.71 6.68 -13.18
CA LEU A 511 -24.25 5.99 -12.01
C LEU A 511 -23.18 5.59 -10.99
N ILE A 512 -21.91 5.92 -11.25
CA ILE A 512 -20.77 5.36 -10.51
C ILE A 512 -20.85 5.61 -8.99
N ASP A 513 -21.31 6.79 -8.58
CA ASP A 513 -21.42 7.15 -7.16
C ASP A 513 -22.45 6.27 -6.44
N GLU A 514 -23.57 5.95 -7.12
CA GLU A 514 -24.58 5.04 -6.61
C GLU A 514 -24.08 3.59 -6.64
N THR A 515 -23.38 3.20 -7.71
CA THR A 515 -22.79 1.87 -7.86
C THR A 515 -21.76 1.57 -6.78
N ILE A 516 -20.88 2.51 -6.43
CA ILE A 516 -19.89 2.34 -5.35
C ILE A 516 -20.61 2.20 -4.00
N LYS A 517 -21.64 3.01 -3.74
CA LYS A 517 -22.43 2.90 -2.50
C LYS A 517 -23.17 1.57 -2.41
N ALA A 518 -23.82 1.14 -3.49
CA ALA A 518 -24.48 -0.16 -3.57
C ALA A 518 -23.48 -1.32 -3.41
N GLY A 519 -22.29 -1.20 -4.01
CA GLY A 519 -21.19 -2.14 -3.85
C GLY A 519 -20.74 -2.29 -2.40
N ARG A 520 -20.61 -1.18 -1.65
CA ARG A 520 -20.30 -1.23 -0.20
C ARG A 520 -21.34 -2.01 0.59
N HIS A 521 -22.63 -1.81 0.29
CA HIS A 521 -23.71 -2.56 0.94
C HIS A 521 -23.74 -4.04 0.54
N TYR A 522 -23.49 -4.37 -0.73
CA TYR A 522 -23.42 -5.75 -1.23
C TYR A 522 -22.31 -6.54 -0.54
N VAL A 523 -21.15 -5.90 -0.32
CA VAL A 523 -19.95 -6.55 0.17
C VAL A 523 -19.90 -6.64 1.69
N ALA A 524 -20.59 -5.75 2.41
CA ALA A 524 -20.59 -5.68 3.88
C ALA A 524 -20.67 -7.05 4.60
N PRO A 525 -21.60 -7.98 4.28
CA PRO A 525 -21.67 -9.28 4.95
C PRO A 525 -20.56 -10.27 4.54
N LYS A 526 -19.84 -10.01 3.44
CA LYS A 526 -18.81 -10.89 2.86
C LYS A 526 -17.38 -10.38 3.08
N LEU A 527 -17.21 -9.20 3.69
CA LEU A 527 -15.92 -8.52 3.85
C LEU A 527 -14.84 -9.39 4.49
N ASP A 528 -15.15 -10.09 5.57
CA ASP A 528 -14.15 -10.89 6.29
C ASP A 528 -13.66 -12.09 5.46
N GLY A 529 -14.55 -12.71 4.67
CA GLY A 529 -14.18 -13.74 3.72
C GLY A 529 -13.25 -13.19 2.63
N MET A 530 -13.56 -12.01 2.09
CA MET A 530 -12.73 -11.34 1.09
C MET A 530 -11.36 -10.91 1.64
N ARG A 531 -11.30 -10.36 2.86
CA ARG A 531 -10.05 -9.96 3.53
C ARG A 531 -9.14 -11.16 3.78
N ARG A 532 -9.70 -12.27 4.27
CA ARG A 532 -8.97 -13.53 4.47
C ARG A 532 -8.48 -14.09 3.14
N PHE A 533 -9.31 -14.07 2.10
CA PHE A 533 -8.96 -14.54 0.76
C PHE A 533 -7.79 -13.75 0.16
N LEU A 534 -7.85 -12.41 0.14
CA LEU A 534 -6.79 -11.56 -0.43
C LEU A 534 -5.46 -11.73 0.30
N THR A 535 -5.50 -11.80 1.64
CA THR A 535 -4.26 -11.98 2.42
C THR A 535 -3.71 -13.40 2.26
N GLY A 536 -4.58 -14.41 2.32
CA GLY A 536 -4.21 -15.81 2.12
C GLY A 536 -3.61 -16.06 0.75
N ALA A 537 -4.22 -15.53 -0.32
CA ALA A 537 -3.69 -15.64 -1.68
C ALA A 537 -2.29 -15.01 -1.82
N ARG A 538 -2.02 -13.90 -1.13
CA ARG A 538 -0.73 -13.21 -1.20
C ARG A 538 0.43 -13.97 -0.56
N VAL A 539 0.20 -14.54 0.61
CA VAL A 539 1.25 -15.23 1.40
C VAL A 539 1.41 -16.70 1.03
N ARG A 540 0.51 -17.22 0.19
CA ARG A 540 0.49 -18.63 -0.23
C ARG A 540 1.71 -18.96 -1.12
N PRO A 541 2.40 -20.09 -0.87
CA PRO A 541 3.41 -20.58 -1.80
C PRO A 541 2.76 -20.99 -3.11
N PHE A 542 3.37 -20.63 -4.24
CA PHE A 542 2.82 -20.88 -5.58
C PHE A 542 3.81 -21.67 -6.42
N ASP A 543 3.37 -22.80 -6.98
CA ASP A 543 4.21 -23.63 -7.83
C ASP A 543 4.14 -23.17 -9.30
N MET A 544 5.28 -22.77 -9.85
CA MET A 544 5.42 -22.39 -11.26
C MET A 544 5.78 -23.57 -12.17
N LYS A 545 6.15 -24.73 -11.61
CA LYS A 545 6.73 -25.86 -12.38
C LYS A 545 5.70 -26.72 -13.10
N THR A 546 4.42 -26.47 -12.87
CA THR A 546 3.31 -27.25 -13.45
C THR A 546 3.04 -26.95 -14.93
N LEU A 547 3.58 -25.84 -15.46
CA LEU A 547 3.43 -25.48 -16.86
C LEU A 547 4.54 -26.14 -17.70
N ASP A 548 4.15 -26.81 -18.78
CA ASP A 548 5.11 -27.42 -19.71
C ASP A 548 6.02 -26.35 -20.33
N PRO A 549 7.35 -26.46 -20.18
CA PRO A 549 8.29 -25.46 -20.68
C PRO A 549 8.29 -25.34 -22.20
N THR A 550 7.91 -26.41 -22.90
CA THR A 550 7.78 -26.43 -24.37
C THR A 550 6.67 -25.49 -24.85
N VAL A 551 5.54 -25.43 -24.15
CA VAL A 551 4.42 -24.53 -24.48
C VAL A 551 4.85 -23.08 -24.39
N VAL A 552 5.59 -22.73 -23.33
CA VAL A 552 6.13 -21.37 -23.15
C VAL A 552 7.13 -21.05 -24.26
N GLN A 553 8.02 -21.98 -24.58
CA GLN A 553 9.04 -21.78 -25.62
C GLN A 553 8.39 -21.54 -26.99
N ASP A 554 7.43 -22.39 -27.39
CA ASP A 554 6.71 -22.26 -28.66
C ASP A 554 5.91 -20.95 -28.73
N ASP A 555 5.27 -20.58 -27.61
CA ASP A 555 4.54 -19.33 -27.51
C ASP A 555 5.46 -18.11 -27.61
N PHE A 556 6.62 -18.14 -26.96
CA PHE A 556 7.59 -17.06 -27.02
C PHE A 556 8.19 -16.90 -28.42
N VAL A 557 8.49 -18.00 -29.10
CA VAL A 557 8.93 -17.99 -30.50
C VAL A 557 7.84 -17.39 -31.40
N ARG A 558 6.58 -17.77 -31.20
CA ARG A 558 5.44 -17.20 -31.94
C ARG A 558 5.31 -15.69 -31.69
N MET A 559 5.38 -15.25 -30.44
CA MET A 559 5.32 -13.82 -30.09
C MET A 559 6.45 -13.02 -30.76
N ARG A 560 7.68 -13.56 -30.77
CA ARG A 560 8.82 -12.92 -31.45
C ARG A 560 8.71 -12.91 -32.97
N THR A 561 8.00 -13.89 -33.53
CA THR A 561 7.71 -13.95 -34.97
C THR A 561 6.70 -12.88 -35.36
N GLU A 562 5.68 -12.66 -34.54
CA GLU A 562 4.64 -11.63 -34.76
C GLU A 562 5.17 -10.21 -34.48
N ASN A 563 5.95 -10.07 -33.41
CA ASN A 563 6.57 -8.83 -32.98
C ASN A 563 8.02 -9.06 -32.52
N SER A 564 8.98 -8.64 -33.35
CA SER A 564 10.42 -8.79 -33.05
C SER A 564 10.89 -7.96 -31.85
N ALA A 565 10.09 -7.00 -31.37
CA ALA A 565 10.43 -6.15 -30.23
C ALA A 565 10.20 -6.82 -28.85
N VAL A 566 9.59 -8.01 -28.80
CA VAL A 566 9.35 -8.73 -27.55
C VAL A 566 10.68 -9.17 -26.93
N THR A 567 10.93 -8.73 -25.70
CA THR A 567 12.16 -8.96 -24.93
C THR A 567 12.01 -10.12 -23.93
N MET A 568 13.12 -10.48 -23.27
CA MET A 568 13.08 -11.44 -22.15
C MET A 568 12.32 -10.85 -20.94
N ASP A 569 12.41 -9.55 -20.73
CA ASP A 569 11.71 -8.87 -19.63
C ASP A 569 10.19 -8.92 -19.82
N ASP A 570 9.72 -8.84 -21.06
CA ASP A 570 8.29 -9.01 -21.39
C ASP A 570 7.81 -10.43 -21.09
N LEU A 571 8.63 -11.44 -21.38
CA LEU A 571 8.33 -12.83 -21.01
C LEU A 571 8.28 -12.98 -19.49
N HIS A 572 9.19 -12.34 -18.76
CA HIS A 572 9.17 -12.35 -17.30
C HIS A 572 7.90 -11.67 -16.75
N ALA A 573 7.51 -10.52 -17.31
CA ALA A 573 6.28 -9.82 -16.96
C ALA A 573 5.03 -10.69 -17.20
N LEU A 574 4.99 -11.44 -18.32
CA LEU A 574 3.93 -12.40 -18.60
C LEU A 574 3.88 -13.53 -17.56
N PHE A 575 5.02 -14.06 -17.11
CA PHE A 575 5.05 -15.05 -16.04
C PHE A 575 4.53 -14.51 -14.71
N VAL A 576 4.93 -13.29 -14.36
CA VAL A 576 4.43 -12.61 -13.16
C VAL A 576 2.92 -12.44 -13.27
N LEU A 577 2.41 -11.96 -14.40
CA LEU A 577 0.97 -11.79 -14.63
C LEU A 577 0.22 -13.13 -14.56
N ALA A 578 0.71 -14.19 -15.21
CA ALA A 578 0.08 -15.50 -15.20
C ALA A 578 0.04 -16.11 -13.79
N ARG A 579 1.10 -15.94 -13.01
CA ARG A 579 1.13 -16.28 -11.58
C ARG A 579 0.07 -15.51 -10.80
N LEU A 580 -0.01 -14.19 -10.98
CA LEU A 580 -0.98 -13.36 -10.27
C LEU A 580 -2.44 -13.68 -10.65
N LEU A 581 -2.70 -14.02 -11.91
CA LEU A 581 -4.00 -14.48 -12.39
C LEU A 581 -4.42 -15.84 -11.79
N GLY A 582 -3.45 -16.74 -11.57
CA GLY A 582 -3.70 -17.98 -10.84
C GLY A 582 -3.98 -17.74 -9.36
N LEU A 583 -3.15 -16.91 -8.72
CA LEU A 583 -3.27 -16.54 -7.31
C LEU A 583 -4.58 -15.80 -7.00
N SER A 584 -4.98 -14.86 -7.86
CA SER A 584 -6.22 -14.10 -7.67
C SER A 584 -7.47 -14.97 -7.72
N ARG A 585 -7.40 -16.15 -8.37
CA ARG A 585 -8.45 -17.17 -8.40
C ARG A 585 -8.35 -18.20 -7.27
N GLY A 586 -7.37 -18.07 -6.39
CA GLY A 586 -7.12 -19.01 -5.29
C GLY A 586 -6.39 -20.30 -5.70
N ARG A 587 -5.80 -20.37 -6.90
CA ARG A 587 -5.04 -21.56 -7.36
C ARG A 587 -3.67 -21.64 -6.66
N THR A 588 -3.17 -22.85 -6.46
CA THR A 588 -1.85 -23.12 -5.84
C THR A 588 -0.73 -23.33 -6.86
N ALA A 589 -1.08 -23.55 -8.13
CA ALA A 589 -0.14 -23.84 -9.20
C ALA A 589 -0.55 -23.17 -10.52
N LEU A 590 0.42 -23.00 -11.41
CA LEU A 590 0.20 -22.38 -12.72
C LEU A 590 -0.46 -23.36 -13.70
N HIS A 591 -1.66 -23.04 -14.17
CA HIS A 591 -2.35 -23.80 -15.20
C HIS A 591 -2.27 -23.13 -16.57
N ARG A 592 -2.47 -23.93 -17.62
CA ARG A 592 -2.50 -23.47 -19.02
C ARG A 592 -3.50 -22.33 -19.25
N ASP A 593 -4.67 -22.41 -18.63
CA ASP A 593 -5.71 -21.37 -18.76
C ASP A 593 -5.24 -19.99 -18.27
N ASP A 594 -4.45 -19.95 -17.18
CA ASP A 594 -3.95 -18.69 -16.62
C ASP A 594 -2.87 -18.08 -17.53
N TRP A 595 -2.03 -18.93 -18.12
CA TRP A 595 -1.06 -18.55 -19.13
C TRP A 595 -1.72 -18.00 -20.40
N GLU A 596 -2.74 -18.70 -20.92
CA GLU A 596 -3.48 -18.24 -22.11
C GLU A 596 -4.20 -16.91 -21.87
N ARG A 597 -4.77 -16.70 -20.68
CA ARG A 597 -5.37 -15.42 -20.28
C ARG A 597 -4.35 -14.30 -20.16
N ALA A 598 -3.19 -14.56 -19.55
CA ALA A 598 -2.12 -13.56 -19.45
C ALA A 598 -1.70 -13.06 -20.83
N LYS A 599 -1.56 -13.98 -21.81
CA LYS A 599 -1.29 -13.62 -23.20
C LYS A 599 -2.42 -12.78 -23.80
N SER A 600 -3.66 -13.25 -23.70
CA SER A 600 -4.82 -12.55 -24.30
C SER A 600 -4.99 -11.12 -23.79
N ASN A 601 -4.74 -10.89 -22.49
CA ASN A 601 -4.96 -9.60 -21.86
C ASN A 601 -3.83 -8.59 -22.11
N CYS A 602 -2.62 -9.03 -22.47
CA CYS A 602 -1.49 -8.15 -22.79
C CYS A 602 -1.58 -7.46 -24.17
N TYR A 603 -2.46 -7.89 -25.08
CA TYR A 603 -2.44 -7.49 -26.50
C TYR A 603 -3.45 -6.42 -26.94
N LEU A 604 -4.01 -5.61 -26.04
CA LEU A 604 -4.95 -4.55 -26.45
C LEU A 604 -4.66 -3.18 -25.83
N PRO A 605 -3.86 -2.33 -26.50
CA PRO A 605 -4.09 -0.91 -26.52
C PRO A 605 -4.76 -0.56 -27.86
N ILE A 606 -6.06 -0.80 -27.98
CA ILE A 606 -6.85 0.04 -28.89
C ILE A 606 -6.96 1.35 -28.13
N VAL A 607 -6.17 2.36 -28.49
CA VAL A 607 -6.43 3.74 -28.07
C VAL A 607 -7.60 4.19 -28.94
N PRO A 608 -8.82 4.25 -28.40
CA PRO A 608 -9.96 4.67 -29.17
C PRO A 608 -9.88 6.20 -29.25
N ASP A 609 -9.90 6.76 -30.45
CA ASP A 609 -10.04 8.21 -30.62
C ASP A 609 -11.39 8.63 -30.02
N LEU A 610 -11.33 9.21 -28.81
CA LEU A 610 -12.49 9.58 -28.01
C LEU A 610 -13.36 10.63 -28.70
N ASP A 611 -12.76 11.49 -29.52
CA ASP A 611 -13.49 12.48 -30.29
C ASP A 611 -14.18 11.83 -31.50
N ALA A 612 -13.51 10.86 -32.15
CA ALA A 612 -14.14 10.06 -33.19
C ALA A 612 -15.30 9.21 -32.64
N ILE A 613 -15.20 8.66 -31.42
CA ILE A 613 -16.24 7.82 -30.82
C ILE A 613 -17.45 8.63 -30.36
N LYS A 614 -17.23 9.81 -29.78
CA LYS A 614 -18.32 10.74 -29.47
C LYS A 614 -19.06 11.16 -30.74
N LEU A 615 -18.34 11.37 -31.85
CA LEU A 615 -18.96 11.66 -33.13
C LEU A 615 -19.61 10.44 -33.77
N ILE A 616 -19.15 9.21 -33.50
CA ILE A 616 -19.65 7.99 -34.15
C ILE A 616 -21.13 7.79 -33.87
N ASP A 617 -21.61 8.04 -32.65
CA ASP A 617 -23.01 7.78 -32.32
C ASP A 617 -23.95 8.83 -32.93
N GLU A 618 -23.54 10.10 -32.94
CA GLU A 618 -24.25 11.16 -33.68
C GLU A 618 -24.20 10.95 -35.20
N THR A 619 -23.06 10.49 -35.72
CA THR A 619 -22.86 10.20 -37.14
C THR A 619 -23.64 8.95 -37.56
N ILE A 620 -23.75 7.93 -36.70
CA ILE A 620 -24.59 6.74 -36.91
C ILE A 620 -26.06 7.13 -36.84
N LYS A 621 -26.46 8.02 -35.92
CA LYS A 621 -27.85 8.48 -35.79
C LYS A 621 -28.27 9.37 -36.96
N ALA A 622 -27.42 10.31 -37.37
CA ALA A 622 -27.58 11.11 -38.59
C ALA A 622 -27.56 10.22 -39.85
N GLY A 623 -26.64 9.27 -39.90
CA GLY A 623 -26.52 8.26 -40.96
C GLY A 623 -27.76 7.39 -41.05
N ARG A 624 -28.32 6.91 -39.93
CA ARG A 624 -29.59 6.17 -39.88
C ARG A 624 -30.74 7.01 -40.40
N HIS A 625 -30.83 8.29 -40.03
CA HIS A 625 -31.88 9.17 -40.55
C HIS A 625 -31.78 9.39 -42.07
N TYR A 626 -30.56 9.47 -42.60
CA TYR A 626 -30.31 9.62 -44.04
C TYR A 626 -30.52 8.32 -44.83
N VAL A 627 -30.10 7.18 -44.27
CA VAL A 627 -30.08 5.86 -44.92
C VAL A 627 -31.41 5.14 -44.78
N ALA A 628 -32.15 5.32 -43.66
CA ALA A 628 -33.44 4.65 -43.42
C ALA A 628 -34.45 4.77 -44.58
N PRO A 629 -34.73 5.95 -45.15
CA PRO A 629 -35.65 6.05 -46.29
C PRO A 629 -35.08 5.47 -47.60
N LYS A 630 -33.76 5.24 -47.68
CA LYS A 630 -33.06 4.69 -48.86
C LYS A 630 -32.72 3.20 -48.72
N LEU A 631 -32.91 2.60 -47.54
CA LEU A 631 -32.49 1.23 -47.22
C LEU A 631 -33.08 0.21 -48.18
N ASP A 632 -34.38 0.32 -48.49
CA ASP A 632 -35.05 -0.63 -49.38
C ASP A 632 -34.50 -0.55 -50.81
N GLY A 633 -34.20 0.66 -51.29
CA GLY A 633 -33.53 0.89 -52.57
C GLY A 633 -32.11 0.34 -52.59
N MET A 634 -31.34 0.56 -51.52
CA MET A 634 -29.97 0.04 -51.37
C MET A 634 -29.96 -1.49 -51.30
N ARG A 635 -30.89 -2.11 -50.56
CA ARG A 635 -31.04 -3.58 -50.47
C ARG A 635 -31.39 -4.18 -51.82
N ARG A 636 -32.34 -3.58 -52.55
CA ARG A 636 -32.69 -4.01 -53.91
C ARG A 636 -31.53 -3.84 -54.88
N PHE A 637 -30.79 -2.73 -54.78
CA PHE A 637 -29.61 -2.49 -55.61
C PHE A 637 -28.51 -3.52 -55.34
N LEU A 638 -28.15 -3.77 -54.09
CA LEU A 638 -27.10 -4.75 -53.73
C LEU A 638 -27.49 -6.18 -54.10
N THR A 639 -28.76 -6.54 -53.87
CA THR A 639 -29.27 -7.86 -54.26
C THR A 639 -29.28 -8.01 -55.78
N GLY A 640 -29.77 -7.00 -56.50
CA GLY A 640 -29.79 -6.99 -57.96
C GLY A 640 -28.40 -6.98 -58.59
N ALA A 641 -27.45 -6.21 -58.04
CA ALA A 641 -26.07 -6.14 -58.52
C ALA A 641 -25.34 -7.47 -58.36
N ARG A 642 -25.64 -8.26 -57.32
CA ARG A 642 -24.99 -9.55 -57.07
C ARG A 642 -25.35 -10.65 -58.08
N VAL A 643 -26.57 -10.63 -58.62
CA VAL A 643 -27.07 -11.62 -59.61
C VAL A 643 -27.01 -11.12 -61.05
N ARG A 644 -26.60 -9.87 -61.28
CA ARG A 644 -26.59 -9.26 -62.61
C ARG A 644 -25.47 -9.84 -63.48
N PRO A 645 -25.77 -10.28 -64.72
CA PRO A 645 -24.73 -10.66 -65.68
C PRO A 645 -23.90 -9.43 -66.04
N PHE A 646 -22.57 -9.58 -66.06
CA PHE A 646 -21.63 -8.49 -66.32
C PHE A 646 -20.69 -8.87 -67.45
N ASP A 647 -20.67 -8.06 -68.50
CA ASP A 647 -19.83 -8.30 -69.67
C ASP A 647 -18.42 -7.73 -69.47
N MET A 648 -17.42 -8.61 -69.52
CA MET A 648 -16.01 -8.23 -69.41
C MET A 648 -15.34 -7.96 -70.75
N LYS A 649 -16.01 -8.25 -71.88
CA LYS A 649 -15.41 -8.20 -73.22
C LYS A 649 -15.41 -6.80 -73.85
N THR A 650 -15.98 -5.82 -73.17
CA THR A 650 -16.12 -4.45 -73.67
C THR A 650 -14.89 -3.58 -73.49
N LEU A 651 -13.93 -4.02 -72.66
CA LEU A 651 -12.65 -3.33 -72.50
C LEU A 651 -11.69 -3.79 -73.58
N ASP A 652 -11.03 -2.84 -74.24
CA ASP A 652 -10.02 -3.13 -75.27
C ASP A 652 -8.85 -3.93 -74.65
N PRO A 653 -8.58 -5.15 -75.13
CA PRO A 653 -7.53 -5.99 -74.58
C PRO A 653 -6.13 -5.39 -74.73
N THR A 654 -5.92 -4.49 -75.70
CA THR A 654 -4.63 -3.81 -75.89
C THR A 654 -4.30 -2.88 -74.72
N VAL A 655 -5.31 -2.18 -74.17
CA VAL A 655 -5.13 -1.28 -73.02
C VAL A 655 -4.71 -2.04 -71.77
N VAL A 656 -5.31 -3.21 -71.53
CA VAL A 656 -4.93 -4.05 -70.39
C VAL A 656 -3.53 -4.62 -70.58
N GLN A 657 -3.20 -5.04 -71.79
CA GLN A 657 -1.88 -5.59 -72.11
C GLN A 657 -0.78 -4.55 -71.92
N ASP A 658 -0.97 -3.34 -72.44
CA ASP A 658 -0.02 -2.24 -72.30
C ASP A 658 0.16 -1.81 -70.83
N ASP A 659 -0.94 -1.74 -70.07
CA ASP A 659 -0.90 -1.43 -68.65
C ASP A 659 -0.19 -2.51 -67.83
N PHE A 660 -0.42 -3.79 -68.16
CA PHE A 660 0.25 -4.90 -67.47
C PHE A 660 1.75 -4.95 -67.76
N VAL A 661 2.16 -4.67 -69.00
CA VAL A 661 3.57 -4.51 -69.36
C VAL A 661 4.20 -3.34 -68.60
N ARG A 662 3.51 -2.20 -68.52
CA ARG A 662 3.98 -1.04 -67.74
C ARG A 662 4.14 -1.37 -66.26
N MET A 663 3.15 -2.00 -65.64
CA MET A 663 3.20 -2.42 -64.23
C MET A 663 4.35 -3.39 -63.94
N ARG A 664 4.66 -4.31 -64.86
CA ARG A 664 5.82 -5.21 -64.71
C ARG A 664 7.17 -4.54 -64.95
N THR A 665 7.20 -3.50 -65.77
CA THR A 665 8.42 -2.70 -65.98
C THR A 665 8.74 -1.87 -64.74
N GLU A 666 7.72 -1.34 -64.07
CA GLU A 666 7.85 -0.58 -62.82
C GLU A 666 8.10 -1.48 -61.60
N ASN A 667 7.51 -2.67 -61.57
CA ASN A 667 7.70 -3.65 -60.50
C ASN A 667 7.70 -5.09 -61.04
N SER A 668 8.86 -5.73 -61.02
CA SER A 668 9.05 -7.09 -61.54
C SER A 668 8.33 -8.18 -60.72
N ALA A 669 7.85 -7.86 -59.52
CA ALA A 669 7.11 -8.79 -58.65
C ALA A 669 5.63 -8.93 -59.00
N VAL A 670 5.09 -8.14 -59.94
CA VAL A 670 3.68 -8.22 -60.35
C VAL A 670 3.40 -9.55 -61.07
N THR A 671 2.49 -10.34 -60.53
CA THR A 671 2.11 -11.67 -61.01
C THR A 671 0.86 -11.63 -61.90
N MET A 672 0.56 -12.75 -62.55
CA MET A 672 -0.72 -12.90 -63.27
C MET A 672 -1.92 -12.91 -62.32
N ASP A 673 -1.74 -13.35 -61.08
CA ASP A 673 -2.80 -13.34 -60.06
C ASP A 673 -3.16 -11.91 -59.64
N ASP A 674 -2.19 -11.00 -59.61
CA ASP A 674 -2.42 -9.57 -59.36
C ASP A 674 -3.25 -8.93 -60.49
N LEU A 675 -2.98 -9.31 -61.74
CA LEU A 675 -3.78 -8.88 -62.88
C LEU A 675 -5.21 -9.41 -62.79
N HIS A 676 -5.38 -10.67 -62.38
CA HIS A 676 -6.70 -11.26 -62.13
C HIS A 676 -7.43 -10.52 -61.00
N GLY A 677 -6.73 -10.19 -59.91
CA GLY A 677 -7.27 -9.38 -58.81
C GLY A 677 -7.75 -8.00 -59.26
N LEU A 678 -6.99 -7.32 -60.13
CA LEU A 678 -7.38 -6.04 -60.74
C LEU A 678 -8.63 -6.17 -61.61
N PHE A 679 -8.76 -7.26 -62.37
CA PHE A 679 -9.95 -7.53 -63.17
C PHE A 679 -11.19 -7.77 -62.30
N VAL A 680 -11.05 -8.53 -61.22
CA VAL A 680 -12.12 -8.76 -60.25
C VAL A 680 -12.53 -7.44 -59.60
N LEU A 681 -11.57 -6.61 -59.20
CA LEU A 681 -11.83 -5.30 -58.62
C LEU A 681 -12.53 -4.36 -59.61
N ALA A 682 -12.07 -4.29 -60.85
CA ALA A 682 -12.67 -3.45 -61.90
C ALA A 682 -14.11 -3.90 -62.22
N ARG A 683 -14.36 -5.22 -62.24
CA ARG A 683 -15.71 -5.78 -62.35
C ARG A 683 -16.61 -5.37 -61.17
N LEU A 684 -16.11 -5.48 -59.94
CA LEU A 684 -16.86 -5.09 -58.74
C LEU A 684 -17.16 -3.58 -58.70
N LEU A 685 -16.24 -2.74 -59.19
CA LEU A 685 -16.45 -1.29 -59.34
C LEU A 685 -17.47 -0.96 -60.42
N GLY A 686 -17.46 -1.68 -61.54
CA GLY A 686 -18.51 -1.54 -62.55
C GLY A 686 -19.89 -1.90 -61.99
N LEU A 687 -19.98 -3.03 -61.26
CA LEU A 687 -21.21 -3.47 -60.61
C LEU A 687 -21.71 -2.50 -59.53
N SER A 688 -20.81 -1.93 -58.72
CA SER A 688 -21.18 -0.96 -57.67
C SER A 688 -21.69 0.37 -58.24
N ARG A 689 -21.33 0.69 -59.48
CA ARG A 689 -21.87 1.82 -60.25
C ARG A 689 -23.12 1.49 -61.06
N GLY A 690 -23.62 0.25 -60.96
CA GLY A 690 -24.81 -0.23 -61.66
C GLY A 690 -24.59 -0.50 -63.15
N ARG A 691 -23.34 -0.53 -63.63
CA ARG A 691 -23.00 -0.81 -65.04
C ARG A 691 -23.17 -2.29 -65.35
N THR A 692 -23.44 -2.60 -66.62
CA THR A 692 -23.61 -3.97 -67.13
C THR A 692 -22.39 -4.48 -67.88
N ALA A 693 -21.40 -3.62 -68.12
CA ALA A 693 -20.19 -3.94 -68.85
C ALA A 693 -18.99 -3.17 -68.30
N LEU A 694 -17.78 -3.68 -68.54
CA LEU A 694 -16.54 -3.07 -68.09
C LEU A 694 -16.16 -1.87 -68.96
N HIS A 695 -16.07 -0.69 -68.35
CA HIS A 695 -15.58 0.51 -69.02
C HIS A 695 -14.15 0.85 -68.59
N ARG A 696 -13.46 1.64 -69.42
CA ARG A 696 -12.10 2.13 -69.15
C ARG A 696 -11.99 2.85 -67.80
N ASP A 697 -12.99 3.65 -67.43
CA ASP A 697 -12.97 4.36 -66.14
C ASP A 697 -13.00 3.44 -64.91
N ASP A 698 -13.62 2.26 -65.03
CA ASP A 698 -13.66 1.28 -63.93
C ASP A 698 -12.30 0.58 -63.80
N TRP A 699 -11.64 0.32 -64.94
CA TRP A 699 -10.28 -0.19 -65.00
C TRP A 699 -9.25 0.79 -64.43
N GLU A 700 -9.29 2.05 -64.86
CA GLU A 700 -8.40 3.10 -64.33
C GLU A 700 -8.61 3.29 -62.82
N ARG A 701 -9.86 3.29 -62.35
CA ARG A 701 -10.13 3.42 -60.91
C ARG A 701 -9.66 2.20 -60.10
N ALA A 702 -9.76 0.99 -60.65
CA ALA A 702 -9.23 -0.22 -60.01
C ALA A 702 -7.70 -0.12 -59.82
N LYS A 703 -6.97 0.36 -60.83
CA LYS A 703 -5.52 0.59 -60.74
C LYS A 703 -5.17 1.60 -59.64
N VAL A 704 -5.89 2.72 -59.56
CA VAL A 704 -5.66 3.73 -58.51
C VAL A 704 -5.90 3.14 -57.11
N LEU A 705 -7.00 2.42 -56.91
CA LEU A 705 -7.33 1.82 -55.61
C LEU A 705 -6.32 0.74 -55.19
N GLU A 706 -5.85 -0.09 -56.12
CA GLU A 706 -4.83 -1.10 -55.81
C GLU A 706 -3.46 -0.46 -55.55
N GLY A 707 -3.13 0.63 -56.27
CA GLY A 707 -1.94 1.44 -55.99
C GLY A 707 -1.98 2.07 -54.59
N GLU A 708 -3.11 2.67 -54.19
CA GLU A 708 -3.30 3.20 -52.85
C GLU A 708 -3.21 2.11 -51.77
N ARG A 709 -3.80 0.93 -52.02
CA ARG A 709 -3.70 -0.23 -51.11
C ARG A 709 -2.24 -0.66 -50.93
N ARG A 710 -1.49 -0.79 -52.02
CA ARG A 710 -0.08 -1.19 -52.00
C ARG A 710 0.79 -0.15 -51.29
N ASN A 711 0.61 1.14 -51.59
CA ASN A 711 1.32 2.23 -50.91
C ASN A 711 1.04 2.25 -49.40
N ARG A 712 -0.21 1.97 -48.98
CA ARG A 712 -0.55 1.83 -47.56
C ARG A 712 0.13 0.62 -46.93
N MET A 713 0.13 -0.53 -47.59
CA MET A 713 0.86 -1.71 -47.08
C MET A 713 2.37 -1.44 -46.96
N GLU A 714 2.96 -0.69 -47.89
CA GLU A 714 4.37 -0.29 -47.81
C GLU A 714 4.66 0.71 -46.70
N LEU A 715 3.77 1.68 -46.45
CA LEU A 715 3.87 2.63 -45.32
C LEU A 715 3.82 1.91 -43.97
N PHE A 716 2.96 0.89 -43.83
CA PHE A 716 2.88 0.08 -42.62
C PHE A 716 4.04 -0.91 -42.48
N SER A 717 4.60 -1.41 -43.59
CA SER A 717 5.81 -2.23 -43.58
C SER A 717 7.08 -1.42 -43.27
N LYS A 718 7.18 -0.15 -43.72
CA LYS A 718 8.31 0.75 -43.40
C LYS A 718 8.29 1.27 -41.96
N ARG A 719 7.11 1.44 -41.35
CA ARG A 719 6.98 1.74 -39.91
C ARG A 719 7.45 0.60 -38.98
N LYS A 720 7.62 -0.62 -39.49
CA LYS A 720 8.28 -1.72 -38.77
C LYS A 720 9.81 -1.72 -38.91
N SER A 721 10.39 -0.88 -39.78
CA SER A 721 11.82 -0.91 -40.12
C SER A 721 12.61 0.38 -39.84
N GLU A 722 12.06 1.31 -39.07
CA GLU A 722 12.84 2.38 -38.45
C GLU A 722 12.49 2.44 -36.95
N PRO A 723 13.50 2.58 -36.07
CA PRO A 723 13.37 2.43 -34.62
C PRO A 723 12.48 3.49 -33.95
#